data_AF-A0A813LAI8-F1
#
_entry.id   AF-A0A813LAI8-F1
#
_cell.length_a   1.000
_cell.length_b   1.000
_cell.length_c   1.000
_cell.angle_alpha   90.00
_cell.angle_beta   90.00
_cell.angle_gamma   90.00
#
_symmetry.space_group_name_H-M   'P 1'
#
loop_
_entity.id
_entity.type
_entity.pdbx_description
1 polymer ?
#
loop_
_entity_poly.entity_id
_entity_poly.type
_entity_poly.pdbx_seq_one_letter_code
_entity_poly.pdbx_strand_id
1 'polypeptide(L)'
;MLMAVNYIHSAGIVHRDIKPRNWVYEADGLTVKLIDFGFSVKGYLCGDAGLQGCMGTLGYLAPEVVQCALSSVSDYTSKCDIWSLGIVFLELLTGQPAFHRDPGQCEGYTEEVILREIQEVTQEGIKALLRKAPDSAGPFLSRLLTKDPARRPTAREALDDPYLARARSELLWPPRALPVDTVLNCFRSHYRASKTSRAWMLAVARSPTYLPWEDFCALRDTFKMFDARGLSGTVNLEIFLSVVVAAHVAQEQQPLEEDEASPSVMESMDEGRVRKMWEAVCGEQESLSYCEFLAMLLPPIEEVFQDVDCSPSSSRHTQTGPGPDTVPFFSLEVPRQLERQWNPSMPVSSFLPLLEGRSLGQWTGLLKEVVPIFHQDTKVLAVVRAMNQGHQRWVIVRYDSGRHAFFDYMDINRKLLQMSNTKRDIVSGNNPSDVMLRVISMSVGSLANCSGHSAYFPASDQTPLSEILHRISDRAAKQDAVPVRRVPIVDSFGEVVHVFSCSDFLKLALVFEGPSAVLKSRAAQTFDRRSTILQVSVQNEGALLQALRIMDSEHLTICPATSREFSGDLGGAVASNVVSVSDLKWVVSSGHFEILDQTVSDFIAWRNAAASANLGQILRQQHLSRFNVVSVHSRSSLHMLAQRLLSSKLQRIFLSSDEIARIVGIVSSRDILLEVLDQIL
;
A
#
# COMPACT_ATOMS: atom_id res chain seq x y z
N MET A 1 -8.55 0.03 22.78
CA MET A 1 -8.43 -1.30 23.41
C MET A 1 -9.79 -1.91 23.75
N LEU A 2 -10.58 -1.32 24.65
CA LEU A 2 -11.91 -1.86 25.02
C LEU A 2 -12.88 -2.05 23.85
N MET A 3 -12.92 -1.14 22.87
CA MET A 3 -13.75 -1.29 21.66
C MET A 3 -13.42 -2.58 20.89
N ALA A 4 -12.14 -2.93 20.77
CA ALA A 4 -11.72 -4.15 20.08
C ALA A 4 -12.13 -5.41 20.85
N VAL A 5 -11.97 -5.39 22.18
CA VAL A 5 -12.39 -6.51 23.05
C VAL A 5 -13.91 -6.66 23.04
N ASN A 6 -14.66 -5.57 23.08
CA ASN A 6 -16.12 -5.58 22.98
C ASN A 6 -16.59 -6.23 21.67
N TYR A 7 -15.96 -5.88 20.55
CA TYR A 7 -16.29 -6.44 19.24
C TYR A 7 -16.02 -7.94 19.15
N ILE A 8 -14.87 -8.43 19.65
CA ILE A 8 -14.59 -9.87 19.60
C ILE A 8 -15.50 -10.66 20.56
N HIS A 9 -15.81 -10.09 21.74
CA HIS A 9 -16.73 -10.71 22.69
C HIS A 9 -18.15 -10.80 22.12
N SER A 10 -18.66 -9.76 21.44
CA SER A 10 -19.97 -9.81 20.79
C SER A 10 -20.01 -10.85 19.65
N ALA A 11 -18.87 -11.12 19.00
CA ALA A 11 -18.71 -12.19 18.02
C ALA A 11 -18.51 -13.59 18.63
N GLY A 12 -18.60 -13.73 19.95
CA GLY A 12 -18.42 -14.99 20.67
C GLY A 12 -16.96 -15.47 20.71
N ILE A 13 -15.99 -14.56 20.57
CA ILE A 13 -14.55 -14.82 20.58
C ILE A 13 -13.94 -14.29 21.88
N VAL A 14 -13.09 -15.07 22.54
CA VAL A 14 -12.29 -14.66 23.71
C VAL A 14 -10.82 -14.70 23.36
N HIS A 15 -10.07 -13.65 23.68
CA HIS A 15 -8.67 -13.50 23.24
C HIS A 15 -7.70 -14.36 24.05
N ARG A 16 -7.85 -14.35 25.39
CA ARG A 16 -7.07 -15.08 26.41
C ARG A 16 -5.60 -14.69 26.60
N ASP A 17 -5.01 -13.91 25.69
CA ASP A 17 -3.63 -13.41 25.85
C ASP A 17 -3.52 -11.89 25.66
N ILE A 18 -4.37 -11.13 26.36
CA ILE A 18 -4.29 -9.66 26.35
C ILE A 18 -3.08 -9.21 27.15
N LYS A 19 -2.12 -8.58 26.47
CA LYS A 19 -0.88 -8.03 27.06
C LYS A 19 -0.34 -6.89 26.19
N PRO A 20 0.57 -6.02 26.69
CA PRO A 20 1.07 -4.87 25.93
C PRO A 20 1.68 -5.28 24.58
N ARG A 21 2.39 -6.42 24.53
CA ARG A 21 3.02 -6.94 23.31
C ARG A 21 2.03 -7.31 22.19
N ASN A 22 0.77 -7.57 22.53
CA ASN A 22 -0.28 -7.92 21.59
C ASN A 22 -1.10 -6.70 21.15
N TRP A 23 -0.67 -5.49 21.53
CA TRP A 23 -1.19 -4.23 21.01
C TRP A 23 -0.12 -3.57 20.15
N VAL A 24 -0.41 -3.40 18.86
CA VAL A 24 0.49 -2.70 17.92
C VAL A 24 -0.08 -1.36 17.56
N TYR A 25 0.80 -0.37 17.42
CA TYR A 25 0.43 0.93 16.86
C TYR A 25 0.25 0.82 15.35
N GLU A 26 -0.78 1.49 14.86
CA GLU A 26 -0.92 1.77 13.44
C GLU A 26 0.04 2.90 13.01
N ALA A 27 0.14 3.18 11.72
CA ALA A 27 1.06 4.18 11.17
C ALA A 27 0.82 5.60 11.71
N ASP A 28 -0.37 5.90 12.23
CA ASP A 28 -0.69 7.18 12.86
C ASP A 28 -0.11 7.35 14.28
N GLY A 29 0.47 6.29 14.87
CA GLY A 29 1.05 6.32 16.22
C GLY A 29 0.04 6.50 17.36
N LEU A 30 -1.26 6.55 17.05
CA LEU A 30 -2.34 6.81 18.01
C LEU A 30 -3.32 5.64 18.10
N THR A 31 -3.61 5.00 16.97
CA THR A 31 -4.55 3.89 16.88
C THR A 31 -3.84 2.58 17.23
N VAL A 32 -4.44 1.81 18.14
CA VAL A 32 -3.92 0.50 18.53
C VAL A 32 -4.76 -0.62 17.91
N LYS A 33 -4.08 -1.67 17.43
CA LYS A 33 -4.71 -2.90 16.93
C LYS A 33 -4.35 -4.07 17.84
N LEU A 34 -5.36 -4.88 18.15
CA LEU A 34 -5.18 -6.15 18.83
C LEU A 34 -4.68 -7.18 17.82
N ILE A 35 -3.61 -7.89 18.15
CA ILE A 35 -3.00 -8.95 17.33
C ILE A 35 -2.88 -10.24 18.13
N ASP A 36 -2.47 -11.31 17.45
CA ASP A 36 -2.12 -12.61 18.04
C ASP A 36 -3.31 -13.35 18.70
N PHE A 37 -4.20 -13.83 17.83
CA PHE A 37 -5.33 -14.68 18.21
C PHE A 37 -4.92 -16.16 18.41
N GLY A 38 -3.63 -16.47 18.57
CA GLY A 38 -3.12 -17.84 18.68
C GLY A 38 -3.67 -18.61 19.88
N PHE A 39 -4.04 -17.91 20.95
CA PHE A 39 -4.73 -18.48 22.11
C PHE A 39 -6.23 -18.26 22.10
N SER A 40 -6.80 -17.63 21.07
CA SER A 40 -8.23 -17.28 21.08
C SER A 40 -9.14 -18.48 20.83
N VAL A 41 -10.37 -18.37 21.31
CA VAL A 41 -11.41 -19.41 21.19
C VAL A 41 -12.72 -18.78 20.77
N LYS A 42 -13.50 -19.51 19.96
CA LYS A 42 -14.82 -19.10 19.46
C LYS A 42 -15.87 -20.11 19.93
N GLY A 43 -17.08 -19.63 20.24
CA GLY A 43 -18.24 -20.51 20.46
C GLY A 43 -18.76 -20.61 21.89
N TYR A 44 -18.32 -19.74 22.81
CA TYR A 44 -18.82 -19.74 24.20
C TYR A 44 -20.29 -19.31 24.33
N LEU A 45 -20.88 -18.71 23.28
CA LEU A 45 -22.27 -18.26 23.26
C LEU A 45 -23.28 -19.39 22.97
N CYS A 46 -22.82 -20.58 22.57
CA CYS A 46 -23.67 -21.70 22.15
C CYS A 46 -24.06 -22.67 23.29
N GLY A 47 -23.88 -22.29 24.55
CA GLY A 47 -24.47 -23.02 25.69
C GLY A 47 -23.74 -24.28 26.19
N ASP A 48 -22.69 -24.76 25.50
CA ASP A 48 -22.01 -26.01 25.89
C ASP A 48 -20.55 -25.76 26.29
N ALA A 49 -20.29 -25.86 27.60
CA ALA A 49 -19.01 -25.76 28.32
C ALA A 49 -18.36 -24.36 28.34
N GLY A 50 -18.01 -23.89 29.54
CA GLY A 50 -17.19 -22.68 29.65
C GLY A 50 -15.72 -22.96 29.31
N LEU A 51 -14.88 -21.94 29.37
CA LEU A 51 -13.50 -22.05 28.90
C LEU A 51 -12.63 -22.87 29.86
N GLN A 52 -11.79 -23.75 29.31
CA GLN A 52 -10.88 -24.63 30.06
C GLN A 52 -9.40 -24.34 29.76
N GLY A 53 -8.53 -24.68 30.71
CA GLY A 53 -7.08 -24.63 30.58
C GLY A 53 -6.45 -23.27 30.94
N CYS A 54 -5.17 -23.30 31.32
CA CYS A 54 -4.35 -22.14 31.60
C CYS A 54 -3.64 -21.67 30.33
N MET A 55 -4.19 -20.66 29.66
CA MET A 55 -3.60 -20.09 28.46
C MET A 55 -3.46 -18.58 28.64
N GLY A 56 -2.30 -18.04 28.29
CA GLY A 56 -1.98 -16.62 28.40
C GLY A 56 -0.65 -16.37 29.09
N THR A 57 -0.27 -15.10 29.19
CA THR A 57 1.01 -14.69 29.78
C THR A 57 0.85 -14.44 31.29
N LEU A 58 1.67 -15.12 32.11
CA LEU A 58 1.55 -15.21 33.58
C LEU A 58 1.12 -13.91 34.28
N GLY A 59 1.84 -12.81 34.08
CA GLY A 59 1.57 -11.53 34.75
C GLY A 59 0.25 -10.83 34.37
N TYR A 60 -0.48 -11.34 33.38
CA TYR A 60 -1.75 -10.77 32.90
C TYR A 60 -2.93 -11.72 33.11
N LEU A 61 -2.70 -12.93 33.63
CA LEU A 61 -3.73 -13.93 33.84
C LEU A 61 -4.74 -13.47 34.89
N ALA A 62 -6.01 -13.78 34.65
CA ALA A 62 -7.06 -13.56 35.62
C ALA A 62 -7.04 -14.65 36.71
N PRO A 63 -7.42 -14.34 37.97
CA PRO A 63 -7.40 -15.31 39.07
C PRO A 63 -8.20 -16.58 38.77
N GLU A 64 -9.34 -16.44 38.08
CA GLU A 64 -10.18 -17.58 37.69
C GLU A 64 -9.53 -18.48 36.63
N VAL A 65 -8.64 -17.94 35.78
CA VAL A 65 -7.88 -18.73 34.80
C VAL A 65 -6.81 -19.56 35.50
N VAL A 66 -6.12 -18.96 36.48
CA VAL A 66 -5.15 -19.67 37.33
C VAL A 66 -5.85 -20.73 38.19
N GLN A 67 -7.03 -20.44 38.73
CA GLN A 67 -7.81 -21.40 39.50
C GLN A 67 -8.27 -22.59 38.64
N CYS A 68 -8.71 -22.35 37.40
CA CYS A 68 -9.04 -23.38 36.41
C CYS A 68 -7.84 -24.29 36.10
N ALA A 69 -6.63 -23.73 36.02
CA ALA A 69 -5.39 -24.48 35.81
C ALA A 69 -5.12 -25.50 36.93
N LEU A 70 -5.42 -25.10 38.17
CA LEU A 70 -5.08 -25.83 39.39
C LEU A 70 -6.22 -26.77 39.85
N SER A 71 -7.45 -26.54 39.38
CA SER A 71 -8.64 -27.29 39.74
C SER A 71 -9.38 -27.72 38.47
N SER A 72 -9.43 -29.02 38.18
CA SER A 72 -10.02 -29.62 36.97
C SER A 72 -11.54 -29.44 36.80
N VAL A 73 -12.17 -28.47 37.48
CA VAL A 73 -13.62 -28.40 37.70
C VAL A 73 -14.21 -27.01 37.41
N SER A 74 -13.42 -25.95 37.22
CA SER A 74 -13.99 -24.60 37.00
C SER A 74 -13.77 -24.09 35.59
N ASP A 75 -14.85 -23.84 34.87
CA ASP A 75 -14.79 -23.10 33.62
C ASP A 75 -14.73 -21.57 33.86
N TYR A 76 -14.18 -20.80 32.92
CA TYR A 76 -14.18 -19.33 32.95
C TYR A 76 -14.86 -18.69 31.73
N THR A 77 -15.06 -17.37 31.78
CA THR A 77 -15.80 -16.59 30.75
C THR A 77 -14.91 -15.57 30.06
N SER A 78 -15.44 -14.83 29.08
CA SER A 78 -14.75 -13.72 28.41
C SER A 78 -14.27 -12.60 29.33
N LYS A 79 -14.76 -12.56 30.59
CA LYS A 79 -14.35 -11.62 31.64
C LYS A 79 -12.86 -11.71 31.98
N CYS A 80 -12.17 -12.81 31.65
CA CYS A 80 -10.72 -12.91 31.82
C CYS A 80 -9.96 -11.81 31.04
N ASP A 81 -10.39 -11.49 29.82
CA ASP A 81 -9.77 -10.44 28.99
C ASP A 81 -9.94 -9.05 29.62
N ILE A 82 -11.01 -8.84 30.38
CA ILE A 82 -11.29 -7.57 31.09
C ILE A 82 -10.32 -7.38 32.25
N TRP A 83 -9.99 -8.44 32.97
CA TRP A 83 -8.94 -8.41 33.99
C TRP A 83 -7.59 -8.09 33.38
N SER A 84 -7.22 -8.81 32.32
CA SER A 84 -5.96 -8.60 31.62
C SER A 84 -5.84 -7.16 31.09
N LEU A 85 -6.93 -6.58 30.56
CA LEU A 85 -6.99 -5.15 30.21
C LEU A 85 -6.77 -4.24 31.43
N GLY A 86 -7.35 -4.56 32.59
CA GLY A 86 -7.10 -3.83 33.82
C GLY A 86 -5.62 -3.80 34.22
N ILE A 87 -4.93 -4.93 34.07
CA ILE A 87 -3.48 -5.03 34.31
C ILE A 87 -2.70 -4.21 33.28
N VAL A 88 -3.05 -4.31 31.99
CA VAL A 88 -2.43 -3.50 30.93
C VAL A 88 -2.61 -2.01 31.20
N PHE A 89 -3.81 -1.55 31.58
CA PHE A 89 -4.05 -0.14 31.89
C PHE A 89 -3.27 0.33 33.11
N LEU A 90 -3.18 -0.49 34.16
CA LEU A 90 -2.35 -0.19 35.32
C LEU A 90 -0.88 -0.05 34.93
N GLU A 91 -0.37 -0.95 34.09
CA GLU A 91 1.01 -0.89 33.58
C GLU A 91 1.25 0.36 32.72
N LEU A 92 0.32 0.71 31.83
CA LEU A 92 0.41 1.93 31.01
C LEU A 92 0.44 3.21 31.87
N LEU A 93 -0.33 3.25 32.96
CA LEU A 93 -0.43 4.42 33.84
C LEU A 93 0.75 4.56 34.81
N THR A 94 1.40 3.45 35.15
CA THR A 94 2.48 3.43 36.16
C THR A 94 3.88 3.21 35.57
N GLY A 95 3.95 2.72 34.32
CA GLY A 95 5.19 2.25 33.70
C GLY A 95 5.79 1.00 34.35
N GLN A 96 5.06 0.33 35.25
CA GLN A 96 5.52 -0.83 36.00
C GLN A 96 4.55 -2.00 35.81
N PRO A 97 5.04 -3.22 35.52
CA PRO A 97 4.16 -4.38 35.47
C PRO A 97 3.60 -4.68 36.87
N ALA A 98 2.33 -5.09 36.94
CA ALA A 98 1.62 -5.29 38.20
C ALA A 98 2.17 -6.46 39.03
N PHE A 99 2.57 -7.55 38.37
CA PHE A 99 3.02 -8.81 38.99
C PHE A 99 4.40 -9.27 38.48
N HIS A 100 5.27 -8.33 38.08
CA HIS A 100 6.64 -8.64 37.65
C HIS A 100 7.66 -8.01 38.60
N ARG A 101 8.69 -8.77 38.96
CA ARG A 101 9.88 -8.27 39.65
C ARG A 101 11.10 -8.68 38.83
N ASP A 102 12.08 -7.79 38.75
CA ASP A 102 13.35 -8.09 38.09
C ASP A 102 14.00 -9.32 38.74
N PRO A 103 14.38 -10.35 37.96
CA PRO A 103 15.03 -11.56 38.48
C PRO A 103 16.29 -11.26 39.30
N GLY A 104 16.96 -10.13 39.00
CA GLY A 104 18.16 -9.67 39.72
C GLY A 104 17.89 -8.90 41.01
N GLN A 105 16.64 -8.57 41.35
CA GLN A 105 16.29 -7.80 42.55
C GLN A 105 15.58 -8.61 43.65
N CYS A 106 15.12 -9.83 43.36
CA CYS A 106 14.44 -10.69 44.32
C CYS A 106 14.81 -12.16 44.08
N GLU A 107 15.77 -12.70 44.83
CA GLU A 107 16.05 -14.14 44.87
C GLU A 107 14.77 -14.90 45.31
N GLY A 108 14.33 -15.88 44.53
CA GLY A 108 13.16 -16.73 44.83
C GLY A 108 11.83 -16.30 44.20
N TYR A 109 11.79 -15.29 43.32
CA TYR A 109 10.58 -14.92 42.57
C TYR A 109 10.39 -15.82 41.33
N THR A 110 9.78 -16.99 41.52
CA THR A 110 9.51 -17.99 40.45
C THR A 110 8.11 -17.84 39.84
N GLU A 111 7.85 -18.54 38.73
CA GLU A 111 6.52 -18.54 38.08
C GLU A 111 5.41 -19.01 39.03
N GLU A 112 5.70 -19.97 39.91
CA GLU A 112 4.76 -20.48 40.92
C GLU A 112 4.40 -19.42 41.96
N VAL A 113 5.35 -18.55 42.32
CA VAL A 113 5.11 -17.45 43.27
C VAL A 113 4.16 -16.43 42.64
N ILE A 114 4.36 -16.08 41.37
CA ILE A 114 3.50 -15.15 40.63
C ILE A 114 2.08 -15.71 40.51
N LEU A 115 1.96 -16.99 40.12
CA LEU A 115 0.66 -17.66 40.01
C LEU A 115 -0.09 -17.67 41.34
N ARG A 116 0.60 -17.95 42.45
CA ARG A 116 0.02 -17.89 43.79
C ARG A 116 -0.39 -16.47 44.17
N GLU A 117 0.43 -15.46 43.90
CA GLU A 117 0.09 -14.05 44.14
C GLU A 117 -1.17 -13.62 43.39
N ILE A 118 -1.34 -14.05 42.13
CA ILE A 118 -2.52 -13.77 41.32
C ILE A 118 -3.74 -14.52 41.85
N GLN A 119 -3.61 -15.82 42.15
CA GLN A 119 -4.71 -16.66 42.65
C GLN A 119 -5.22 -16.16 44.02
N GLU A 120 -4.30 -15.84 44.93
CA GLU A 120 -4.59 -15.44 46.30
C GLU A 120 -4.79 -13.93 46.46
N VAL A 121 -4.79 -13.17 45.36
CA VAL A 121 -4.92 -11.70 45.40
C VAL A 121 -6.13 -11.27 46.25
N THR A 122 -5.87 -10.42 47.24
CA THR A 122 -6.89 -9.88 48.16
C THR A 122 -7.38 -8.51 47.68
N GLN A 123 -8.50 -8.04 48.23
CA GLN A 123 -8.98 -6.69 47.96
C GLN A 123 -7.96 -5.62 48.41
N GLU A 124 -7.28 -5.86 49.52
CA GLU A 124 -6.18 -5.02 50.02
C GLU A 124 -4.98 -5.05 49.08
N GLY A 125 -4.67 -6.21 48.50
CA GLY A 125 -3.63 -6.37 47.47
C GLY A 125 -3.94 -5.57 46.21
N ILE A 126 -5.17 -5.65 45.70
CA ILE A 126 -5.61 -4.83 44.57
C ILE A 126 -5.52 -3.34 44.92
N LYS A 127 -6.01 -2.91 46.08
CA LYS A 127 -5.86 -1.52 46.54
C LYS A 127 -4.40 -1.08 46.63
N ALA A 128 -3.48 -1.97 47.01
CA ALA A 128 -2.05 -1.69 47.04
C ALA A 128 -1.47 -1.47 45.63
N LEU A 129 -1.90 -2.25 44.65
CA LEU A 129 -1.53 -2.06 43.25
C LEU A 129 -2.04 -0.71 42.72
N LEU A 130 -3.31 -0.39 43.01
CA LEU A 130 -3.95 0.84 42.53
C LEU A 130 -3.38 2.12 43.14
N ARG A 131 -2.77 2.07 44.33
CA ARG A 131 -2.10 3.22 44.95
C ARG A 131 -0.99 3.84 44.10
N LYS A 132 -0.46 3.09 43.13
CA LYS A 132 0.56 3.60 42.19
C LYS A 132 -0.05 4.35 41.01
N ALA A 133 -1.33 4.15 40.72
CA ALA A 133 -2.02 4.80 39.60
C ALA A 133 -2.59 6.17 40.01
N PRO A 134 -2.88 7.06 39.05
CA PRO A 134 -3.57 8.32 39.32
C PRO A 134 -4.93 8.10 40.00
N ASP A 135 -5.27 8.95 40.97
CA ASP A 135 -6.52 8.85 41.74
C ASP A 135 -7.78 8.84 40.86
N SER A 136 -7.74 9.56 39.73
CA SER A 136 -8.83 9.61 38.75
C SER A 136 -9.09 8.27 38.07
N ALA A 137 -8.08 7.41 37.93
CA ALA A 137 -8.19 6.10 37.28
C ALA A 137 -8.51 4.96 38.27
N GLY A 138 -8.26 5.17 39.57
CA GLY A 138 -8.43 4.15 40.62
C GLY A 138 -9.80 3.46 40.60
N PRO A 139 -10.93 4.20 40.58
CA PRO A 139 -12.26 3.59 40.54
C PRO A 139 -12.50 2.73 39.30
N PHE A 140 -12.05 3.19 38.12
CA PHE A 140 -12.18 2.44 36.87
C PHE A 140 -11.36 1.15 36.88
N LEU A 141 -10.08 1.23 37.26
CA LEU A 141 -9.21 0.07 37.40
C LEU A 141 -9.72 -0.92 38.45
N SER A 142 -10.29 -0.44 39.57
CA SER A 142 -10.86 -1.30 40.60
C SER A 142 -12.04 -2.14 40.09
N ARG A 143 -12.86 -1.61 39.18
CA ARG A 143 -13.95 -2.35 38.55
C ARG A 143 -13.41 -3.43 37.62
N LEU A 144 -12.45 -3.10 36.74
CA LEU A 144 -11.80 -4.05 35.83
C LEU A 144 -11.06 -5.18 36.58
N LEU A 145 -10.42 -4.87 37.71
CA LEU A 145 -9.69 -5.80 38.56
C LEU A 145 -10.55 -6.40 39.68
N THR A 146 -11.87 -6.49 39.47
CA THR A 146 -12.75 -7.22 40.40
C THR A 146 -12.42 -8.72 40.32
N LYS A 147 -12.01 -9.32 41.44
CA LYS A 147 -11.61 -10.73 41.52
C LYS A 147 -12.72 -11.68 41.05
N ASP A 148 -13.94 -11.46 41.50
CA ASP A 148 -15.11 -12.25 41.08
C ASP A 148 -15.53 -11.87 39.64
N PRO A 149 -15.40 -12.79 38.66
CA PRO A 149 -15.74 -12.51 37.26
C PRO A 149 -17.23 -12.22 37.04
N ALA A 150 -18.12 -12.71 37.90
CA ALA A 150 -19.55 -12.42 37.81
C ALA A 150 -19.86 -10.94 38.11
N ARG A 151 -19.07 -10.33 39.02
CA ARG A 151 -19.17 -8.91 39.40
C ARG A 151 -18.30 -7.98 38.57
N ARG A 152 -17.32 -8.53 37.83
CA ARG A 152 -16.47 -7.78 36.90
C ARG A 152 -17.30 -7.30 35.71
N PRO A 153 -17.15 -6.06 35.23
CA PRO A 153 -17.91 -5.57 34.09
C PRO A 153 -17.57 -6.32 32.80
N THR A 154 -18.49 -6.34 31.86
CA THR A 154 -18.24 -6.66 30.45
C THR A 154 -17.44 -5.54 29.78
N ALA A 155 -16.87 -5.82 28.60
CA ALA A 155 -16.23 -4.79 27.78
C ALA A 155 -17.18 -3.63 27.46
N ARG A 156 -18.47 -3.93 27.22
CA ARG A 156 -19.49 -2.93 26.96
C ARG A 156 -19.74 -2.03 28.16
N GLU A 157 -19.99 -2.62 29.33
CA GLU A 157 -20.21 -1.84 30.56
C GLU A 157 -18.99 -1.00 30.92
N ALA A 158 -17.79 -1.51 30.69
CA ALA A 158 -16.55 -0.76 30.88
C ALA A 158 -16.38 0.40 29.89
N LEU A 159 -16.90 0.29 28.66
CA LEU A 159 -16.89 1.39 27.69
C LEU A 159 -17.78 2.55 28.11
N ASP A 160 -18.86 2.28 28.86
CA ASP A 160 -19.81 3.28 29.36
C ASP A 160 -19.33 3.96 30.67
N ASP A 161 -18.20 3.53 31.22
CA ASP A 161 -17.65 4.04 32.47
C ASP A 161 -17.39 5.56 32.45
N PRO A 162 -17.71 6.32 33.52
CA PRO A 162 -17.46 7.77 33.58
C PRO A 162 -16.02 8.17 33.31
N TYR A 163 -15.03 7.33 33.63
CA TYR A 163 -13.62 7.60 33.37
C TYR A 163 -13.33 7.85 31.87
N LEU A 164 -14.09 7.21 30.98
CA LEU A 164 -13.91 7.34 29.53
C LEU A 164 -14.83 8.40 28.90
N ALA A 165 -15.58 9.18 29.68
CA ALA A 165 -16.56 10.15 29.16
C ALA A 165 -15.95 11.19 28.21
N ARG A 166 -14.78 11.73 28.56
CA ARG A 166 -14.05 12.67 27.69
C ARG A 166 -13.65 12.02 26.36
N ALA A 167 -13.04 10.85 26.42
CA ALA A 167 -12.60 10.11 25.23
C ALA A 167 -13.79 9.75 24.33
N ARG A 168 -14.95 9.39 24.91
CA ARG A 168 -16.19 9.17 24.14
C ARG A 168 -16.68 10.43 23.45
N SER A 169 -16.61 11.59 24.11
CA SER A 169 -17.00 12.87 23.50
C SER A 169 -16.11 13.24 22.30
N GLU A 170 -14.81 12.93 22.36
CA GLU A 170 -13.86 13.18 21.26
C GLU A 170 -14.13 12.27 20.03
N LEU A 171 -14.88 11.17 20.18
CA LEU A 171 -15.30 10.31 19.07
C LEU A 171 -16.53 10.84 18.30
N LEU A 172 -17.30 11.77 18.88
CA LEU A 172 -18.57 12.21 18.29
C LEU A 172 -18.39 13.01 17.01
N TRP A 173 -17.33 13.83 16.90
CA TRP A 173 -17.04 14.63 15.70
C TRP A 173 -15.54 14.64 15.37
N PRO A 174 -15.01 13.54 14.80
CA PRO A 174 -13.59 13.45 14.50
C PRO A 174 -13.18 14.48 13.43
N PRO A 175 -12.03 15.14 13.55
CA PRO A 175 -11.64 16.24 12.64
C PRO A 175 -11.41 15.81 11.18
N ARG A 176 -11.17 14.51 10.94
CA ARG A 176 -10.98 13.94 9.59
C ARG A 176 -12.25 13.24 9.06
N ALA A 177 -13.34 13.23 9.81
CA ALA A 177 -14.58 12.60 9.33
C ALA A 177 -15.14 13.38 8.13
N LEU A 178 -15.73 12.63 7.19
CA LEU A 178 -16.41 13.22 6.05
C LEU A 178 -17.65 14.00 6.52
N PRO A 179 -17.99 15.12 5.86
CA PRO A 179 -19.27 15.80 6.09
C PRO A 179 -20.44 14.83 5.88
N VAL A 180 -21.49 14.98 6.68
CA VAL A 180 -22.67 14.09 6.60
C VAL A 180 -23.33 14.14 5.23
N ASP A 181 -23.37 15.31 4.57
CA ASP A 181 -23.89 15.43 3.21
C ASP A 181 -23.10 14.59 2.20
N THR A 182 -21.78 14.52 2.35
CA THR A 182 -20.92 13.65 1.54
C THR A 182 -21.26 12.18 1.79
N VAL A 183 -21.47 11.79 3.05
CA VAL A 183 -21.88 10.41 3.40
C VAL A 183 -23.22 10.06 2.76
N LEU A 184 -24.22 10.93 2.87
CA LEU A 184 -25.54 10.72 2.26
C LEU A 184 -25.43 10.60 0.74
N ASN A 185 -24.59 11.41 0.09
CA ASN A 185 -24.35 11.32 -1.34
C ASN A 185 -23.66 10.01 -1.74
N CYS A 186 -22.66 9.55 -0.98
CA CYS A 186 -22.03 8.25 -1.24
C CYS A 186 -23.03 7.09 -1.10
N PHE A 187 -23.90 7.11 -0.10
CA PHE A 187 -24.97 6.10 0.06
C PHE A 187 -25.94 6.11 -1.13
N ARG A 188 -26.34 7.29 -1.62
CA ARG A 188 -27.17 7.41 -2.84
C ARG A 188 -26.47 6.86 -4.08
N SER A 189 -25.17 7.11 -4.22
CA SER A 189 -24.37 6.59 -5.31
C SER A 189 -24.21 5.07 -5.24
N HIS A 190 -23.98 4.53 -4.04
CA HIS A 190 -23.89 3.09 -3.82
C HIS A 190 -25.21 2.38 -4.11
N TYR A 191 -26.35 2.99 -3.74
CA TYR A 191 -27.68 2.50 -4.08
C TYR A 191 -27.87 2.32 -5.61
N ARG A 192 -27.35 3.26 -6.41
CA ARG A 192 -27.45 3.24 -7.87
C ARG A 192 -26.43 2.29 -8.53
N ALA A 193 -25.46 1.78 -7.77
CA ALA A 193 -24.37 0.98 -8.30
C ALA A 193 -24.76 -0.47 -8.63
N SER A 194 -24.19 -1.00 -9.71
CA SER A 194 -24.40 -2.40 -10.11
C SER A 194 -23.94 -3.37 -9.01
N LYS A 195 -24.51 -4.59 -8.97
CA LYS A 195 -24.11 -5.62 -8.00
C LYS A 195 -22.60 -5.90 -8.03
N THR A 196 -22.00 -5.86 -9.23
CA THR A 196 -20.55 -6.04 -9.44
C THR A 196 -19.75 -4.87 -8.85
N SER A 197 -20.18 -3.63 -9.09
CA SER A 197 -19.53 -2.43 -8.54
C SER A 197 -19.58 -2.44 -7.00
N ARG A 198 -20.73 -2.83 -6.42
CA ARG A 198 -20.88 -3.01 -4.97
C ARG A 198 -20.00 -4.11 -4.39
N ALA A 199 -19.91 -5.26 -5.06
CA ALA A 199 -19.04 -6.35 -4.64
C ALA A 199 -17.55 -5.93 -4.68
N TRP A 200 -17.15 -5.14 -5.67
CA TRP A 200 -15.79 -4.61 -5.77
C TRP A 200 -15.49 -3.60 -4.65
N MET A 201 -16.39 -2.64 -4.41
CA MET A 201 -16.24 -1.69 -3.31
C MET A 201 -16.09 -2.41 -1.96
N LEU A 202 -16.86 -3.48 -1.74
CA LEU A 202 -16.74 -4.31 -0.54
C LEU A 202 -15.38 -5.04 -0.48
N ALA A 203 -14.87 -5.54 -1.61
CA ALA A 203 -13.56 -6.17 -1.66
C ALA A 203 -12.42 -5.18 -1.32
N VAL A 204 -12.50 -3.95 -1.84
CA VAL A 204 -11.55 -2.88 -1.51
C VAL A 204 -11.62 -2.48 -0.05
N ALA A 205 -12.83 -2.33 0.50
CA ALA A 205 -13.02 -2.00 1.91
C ALA A 205 -12.46 -3.07 2.86
N ARG A 206 -12.50 -4.36 2.47
CA ARG A 206 -11.92 -5.47 3.22
C ARG A 206 -10.39 -5.53 3.16
N SER A 207 -9.79 -4.92 2.14
CA SER A 207 -8.34 -4.85 1.96
C SER A 207 -7.93 -3.42 1.57
N PRO A 208 -7.98 -2.47 2.52
CA PRO A 208 -7.75 -1.06 2.25
C PRO A 208 -6.28 -0.74 1.94
N THR A 209 -5.42 -1.74 1.71
CA THR A 209 -4.02 -1.55 1.30
C THR A 209 -3.87 -0.77 -0.01
N TYR A 210 -4.95 -0.65 -0.78
CA TYR A 210 -5.01 0.10 -2.03
C TYR A 210 -5.48 1.54 -1.85
N LEU A 211 -5.95 1.90 -0.65
CA LEU A 211 -6.34 3.26 -0.32
C LEU A 211 -5.15 4.01 0.28
N PRO A 212 -4.97 5.28 -0.11
CA PRO A 212 -4.13 6.22 0.62
C PRO A 212 -4.39 6.21 2.12
N TRP A 213 -3.32 6.36 2.91
CA TRP A 213 -3.43 6.32 4.37
C TRP A 213 -4.37 7.40 4.92
N GLU A 214 -4.34 8.60 4.35
CA GLU A 214 -5.20 9.72 4.77
C GLU A 214 -6.68 9.48 4.44
N ASP A 215 -6.98 8.97 3.23
CA ASP A 215 -8.33 8.60 2.83
C ASP A 215 -8.88 7.48 3.72
N PHE A 216 -8.05 6.45 3.97
CA PHE A 216 -8.42 5.41 4.92
C PHE A 216 -8.67 5.97 6.32
N CYS A 217 -7.86 6.93 6.78
CA CYS A 217 -8.08 7.60 8.06
C CYS A 217 -9.41 8.38 8.07
N ALA A 218 -9.75 9.10 7.00
CA ALA A 218 -11.01 9.83 6.88
C ALA A 218 -12.21 8.90 6.88
N LEU A 219 -12.16 7.82 6.09
CA LEU A 219 -13.18 6.77 6.05
C LEU A 219 -13.36 6.10 7.42
N ARG A 220 -12.24 5.73 8.07
CA ARG A 220 -12.22 5.14 9.41
C ARG A 220 -12.80 6.09 10.47
N ASP A 221 -12.40 7.35 10.44
CA ASP A 221 -12.86 8.35 11.40
C ASP A 221 -14.34 8.69 11.15
N THR A 222 -14.80 8.67 9.90
CA THR A 222 -16.23 8.72 9.55
C THR A 222 -16.98 7.52 10.14
N PHE A 223 -16.48 6.30 9.99
CA PHE A 223 -17.10 5.15 10.65
C PHE A 223 -17.17 5.32 12.16
N LYS A 224 -16.09 5.77 12.81
CA LYS A 224 -16.06 6.01 14.26
C LYS A 224 -17.09 7.04 14.69
N MET A 225 -17.32 8.08 13.90
CA MET A 225 -18.37 9.09 14.13
C MET A 225 -19.74 8.42 14.21
N PHE A 226 -20.03 7.52 13.26
CA PHE A 226 -21.29 6.79 13.23
C PHE A 226 -21.39 5.71 14.33
N ASP A 227 -20.32 4.98 14.65
CA ASP A 227 -20.31 4.00 15.74
C ASP A 227 -20.12 4.64 17.13
N ALA A 228 -19.94 5.96 17.27
CA ALA A 228 -19.63 6.60 18.55
C ALA A 228 -20.71 6.39 19.63
N ARG A 229 -21.97 6.21 19.21
CA ARG A 229 -23.12 5.94 20.11
C ARG A 229 -23.33 4.45 20.37
N GLY A 230 -23.01 3.61 19.38
CA GLY A 230 -23.19 2.16 19.44
C GLY A 230 -22.00 1.41 20.05
N LEU A 231 -20.77 1.89 19.86
CA LEU A 231 -19.48 1.26 20.20
C LEU A 231 -19.48 -0.26 19.99
N SER A 232 -20.13 -0.70 18.92
CA SER A 232 -20.47 -2.08 18.63
C SER A 232 -19.59 -2.66 17.52
N GLY A 233 -18.90 -1.79 16.77
CA GLY A 233 -18.22 -2.16 15.54
C GLY A 233 -19.16 -2.35 14.34
N THR A 234 -20.43 -1.95 14.48
CA THR A 234 -21.46 -1.95 13.44
C THR A 234 -22.30 -0.68 13.50
N VAL A 235 -22.91 -0.30 12.37
CA VAL A 235 -23.83 0.86 12.30
C VAL A 235 -25.20 0.35 11.90
N ASN A 236 -26.21 0.58 12.75
CA ASN A 236 -27.62 0.30 12.43
C ASN A 236 -28.36 1.57 12.01
N LEU A 237 -29.60 1.42 11.54
CA LEU A 237 -30.41 2.54 11.05
C LEU A 237 -30.66 3.62 12.11
N GLU A 238 -30.96 3.22 13.35
CA GLU A 238 -31.26 4.16 14.44
C GLU A 238 -30.05 5.05 14.75
N ILE A 239 -28.87 4.42 14.86
CA ILE A 239 -27.60 5.12 15.04
C ILE A 239 -27.31 6.03 13.85
N PHE A 240 -27.47 5.53 12.62
CA PHE A 240 -27.25 6.30 11.40
C PHE A 240 -28.11 7.57 11.35
N LEU A 241 -29.43 7.43 11.56
CA LEU A 241 -30.36 8.56 11.61
C LEU A 241 -30.00 9.54 12.72
N SER A 242 -29.66 9.04 13.91
CA SER A 242 -29.34 9.90 15.03
C SER A 242 -28.15 10.84 14.72
N VAL A 243 -27.15 10.38 13.97
CA VAL A 243 -25.97 11.19 13.60
C VAL A 243 -26.33 12.19 12.50
N VAL A 244 -27.13 11.76 11.51
CA VAL A 244 -27.62 12.64 10.44
C VAL A 244 -28.46 13.80 11.02
N VAL A 245 -29.37 13.50 11.95
CA VAL A 245 -30.20 14.50 12.62
C VAL A 245 -29.34 15.46 13.45
N ALA A 246 -28.37 14.95 14.20
CA ALA A 246 -27.48 15.79 15.00
C ALA A 246 -26.63 16.73 14.13
N ALA A 247 -26.21 16.30 12.95
CA ALA A 247 -25.48 17.12 11.98
C ALA A 247 -26.33 18.28 11.46
N HIS A 248 -27.59 18.00 11.13
CA HIS A 248 -28.52 18.98 10.61
C HIS A 248 -28.84 20.07 11.64
N VAL A 249 -29.13 19.67 12.90
CA VAL A 249 -29.37 20.62 14.00
C VAL A 249 -28.15 21.49 14.27
N ALA A 250 -26.93 20.96 14.15
CA ALA A 250 -25.70 21.71 14.33
C ALA A 250 -25.46 22.75 13.20
N GLN A 251 -25.92 22.49 11.98
CA GLN A 251 -25.86 23.45 10.87
C GLN A 251 -26.89 24.58 11.03
N GLU A 252 -28.09 24.29 11.55
CA GLU A 252 -29.13 25.31 11.79
C GLU A 252 -28.80 26.29 12.94
N GLN A 253 -27.94 25.91 13.87
CA GLN A 253 -27.55 26.73 15.02
C GLN A 253 -26.32 27.63 14.77
N GLN A 254 -25.76 27.64 13.57
CA GLN A 254 -24.70 28.58 13.21
C GLN A 254 -25.32 29.98 12.96
N PRO A 255 -24.81 31.05 13.61
CA PRO A 255 -25.32 32.40 13.36
C PRO A 255 -24.99 32.81 11.92
N LEU A 256 -26.03 33.18 11.16
CA LEU A 256 -25.91 33.75 9.82
C LEU A 256 -25.09 35.04 9.89
N GLU A 257 -23.91 35.05 9.27
CA GLU A 257 -23.26 36.31 8.89
C GLU A 257 -24.11 36.95 7.78
N GLU A 258 -24.60 38.15 8.04
CA GLU A 258 -25.36 38.97 7.10
C GLU A 258 -24.44 39.45 5.97
N ASP A 259 -24.30 38.67 4.90
CA ASP A 259 -24.14 39.14 3.51
C ASP A 259 -23.83 37.94 2.59
N GLU A 260 -24.88 37.36 2.03
CA GLU A 260 -24.96 36.84 0.64
C GLU A 260 -26.29 36.11 0.46
N ALA A 261 -27.31 36.86 0.02
CA ALA A 261 -28.60 36.30 -0.38
C ALA A 261 -28.45 35.56 -1.72
N SER A 262 -28.07 34.29 -1.66
CA SER A 262 -28.46 33.29 -2.67
C SER A 262 -29.57 32.43 -2.06
N PRO A 263 -30.66 32.11 -2.79
CA PRO A 263 -31.75 31.31 -2.24
C PRO A 263 -31.21 29.91 -1.97
N SER A 264 -30.84 29.64 -0.72
CA SER A 264 -30.50 28.30 -0.27
C SER A 264 -31.73 27.44 -0.49
N VAL A 265 -31.57 26.38 -1.29
CA VAL A 265 -32.58 25.34 -1.42
C VAL A 265 -32.65 24.65 -0.07
N MET A 266 -33.57 25.14 0.76
CA MET A 266 -33.98 24.58 2.03
C MET A 266 -34.78 23.29 1.73
N GLU A 267 -34.12 22.22 1.29
CA GLU A 267 -34.72 20.89 1.36
C GLU A 267 -34.65 20.44 2.82
N SER A 268 -35.78 20.53 3.52
CA SER A 268 -35.98 19.92 4.84
C SER A 268 -35.44 18.49 4.85
N MET A 269 -34.67 18.12 5.87
CA MET A 269 -34.20 16.75 6.08
C MET A 269 -35.40 15.79 6.22
N ASP A 270 -35.77 15.14 5.12
CA ASP A 270 -36.83 14.13 5.09
C ASP A 270 -36.27 12.80 5.63
N GLU A 271 -36.43 12.56 6.93
CA GLU A 271 -36.04 11.29 7.58
C GLU A 271 -36.62 10.07 6.83
N GLY A 272 -37.80 10.20 6.22
CA GLY A 272 -38.42 9.17 5.40
C GLY A 272 -37.63 8.85 4.13
N ARG A 273 -37.00 9.84 3.48
CA ARG A 273 -36.08 9.62 2.35
C ARG A 273 -34.80 8.92 2.80
N VAL A 274 -34.22 9.32 3.93
CA VAL A 274 -32.99 8.71 4.46
C VAL A 274 -33.22 7.25 4.86
N ARG A 275 -34.36 6.96 5.49
CA ARG A 275 -34.78 5.58 5.83
C ARG A 275 -34.96 4.72 4.58
N LYS A 276 -35.66 5.21 3.55
CA LYS A 276 -35.80 4.50 2.27
C LYS A 276 -34.46 4.23 1.60
N MET A 277 -33.54 5.20 1.64
CA MET A 277 -32.18 5.03 1.12
C MET A 277 -31.43 3.93 1.87
N TRP A 278 -31.50 3.94 3.20
CA TRP A 278 -30.89 2.89 4.02
C TRP A 278 -31.44 1.50 3.69
N GLU A 279 -32.77 1.36 3.66
CA GLU A 279 -33.45 0.09 3.34
C GLU A 279 -33.08 -0.40 1.94
N ALA A 280 -32.95 0.51 0.98
CA ALA A 280 -32.58 0.15 -0.38
C ALA A 280 -31.11 -0.28 -0.56
N VAL A 281 -30.21 0.25 0.29
CA VAL A 281 -28.78 -0.10 0.28
C VAL A 281 -28.51 -1.37 1.08
N CYS A 282 -29.10 -1.49 2.27
CA CYS A 282 -28.84 -2.57 3.23
C CYS A 282 -29.74 -3.80 3.02
N GLY A 283 -30.85 -3.65 2.30
CA GLY A 283 -31.83 -4.71 2.10
C GLY A 283 -32.42 -5.19 3.44
N GLU A 284 -32.34 -6.50 3.68
CA GLU A 284 -32.81 -7.14 4.93
C GLU A 284 -31.80 -7.05 6.10
N GLN A 285 -30.60 -6.48 5.87
CA GLN A 285 -29.59 -6.39 6.93
C GLN A 285 -29.99 -5.33 7.99
N GLU A 286 -29.94 -5.72 9.26
CA GLU A 286 -30.25 -4.82 10.40
C GLU A 286 -29.13 -3.80 10.69
N SER A 287 -27.89 -4.13 10.31
CA SER A 287 -26.72 -3.28 10.56
C SER A 287 -25.62 -3.53 9.51
N LEU A 288 -24.81 -2.49 9.25
CA LEU A 288 -23.61 -2.56 8.42
C LEU A 288 -22.37 -2.82 9.28
N SER A 289 -21.55 -3.80 8.91
CA SER A 289 -20.22 -3.97 9.49
C SER A 289 -19.27 -2.84 9.08
N TYR A 290 -18.12 -2.72 9.76
CA TYR A 290 -17.06 -1.77 9.40
C TYR A 290 -16.75 -1.74 7.90
N CYS A 291 -16.49 -2.90 7.30
CA CYS A 291 -16.11 -2.98 5.88
C CYS A 291 -17.28 -2.66 4.94
N GLU A 292 -18.50 -3.05 5.30
CA GLU A 292 -19.68 -2.74 4.48
C GLU A 292 -19.96 -1.24 4.50
N PHE A 293 -19.90 -0.60 5.68
CA PHE A 293 -20.04 0.84 5.81
C PHE A 293 -18.97 1.60 5.02
N LEU A 294 -17.69 1.19 5.11
CA LEU A 294 -16.63 1.79 4.31
C LEU A 294 -16.90 1.62 2.80
N ALA A 295 -17.41 0.48 2.36
CA ALA A 295 -17.78 0.26 0.97
C ALA A 295 -18.89 1.18 0.47
N MET A 296 -19.79 1.64 1.35
CA MET A 296 -20.81 2.64 1.02
C MET A 296 -20.22 4.01 0.75
N LEU A 297 -19.05 4.30 1.34
CA LEU A 297 -18.37 5.59 1.21
C LEU A 297 -17.43 5.64 0.00
N LEU A 298 -17.11 4.48 -0.59
CA LEU A 298 -16.30 4.41 -1.80
C LEU A 298 -17.12 4.86 -3.02
N PRO A 299 -16.51 5.58 -3.97
CA PRO A 299 -17.19 5.96 -5.19
C PRO A 299 -17.52 4.71 -6.02
N PRO A 300 -18.74 4.59 -6.57
CA PRO A 300 -19.04 3.51 -7.49
C PRO A 300 -18.21 3.69 -8.77
N ILE A 301 -17.64 2.59 -9.24
CA ILE A 301 -17.09 2.54 -10.59
C ILE A 301 -18.30 2.50 -11.53
N GLU A 302 -18.55 3.58 -12.27
CA GLU A 302 -19.46 3.52 -13.42
C GLU A 302 -18.81 2.70 -14.55
N GLU A 303 -19.65 1.97 -15.27
CA GLU A 303 -19.36 0.86 -16.18
C GLU A 303 -18.35 1.19 -17.28
N VAL A 304 -17.09 0.78 -17.12
CA VAL A 304 -16.12 0.63 -18.23
C VAL A 304 -16.33 -0.68 -19.01
N PHE A 305 -17.39 -1.43 -18.66
CA PHE A 305 -17.79 -2.70 -19.27
C PHE A 305 -19.30 -2.71 -19.55
N GLN A 306 -19.75 -1.90 -20.50
CA GLN A 306 -20.89 -2.34 -21.30
C GLN A 306 -20.32 -3.19 -22.43
N ASP A 307 -20.53 -4.50 -22.30
CA ASP A 307 -20.51 -5.39 -23.45
C ASP A 307 -21.50 -4.81 -24.48
N VAL A 308 -20.97 -4.39 -25.62
CA VAL A 308 -21.78 -4.07 -26.80
C VAL A 308 -22.48 -5.36 -27.20
N ASP A 309 -23.78 -5.44 -26.92
CA ASP A 309 -24.63 -6.49 -27.47
C ASP A 309 -24.70 -6.30 -28.98
N CYS A 310 -23.85 -7.05 -29.68
CA CYS A 310 -23.86 -7.18 -31.13
C CYS A 310 -25.09 -8.00 -31.55
N SER A 311 -26.20 -7.34 -31.86
CA SER A 311 -27.22 -7.91 -32.75
C SER A 311 -27.79 -6.85 -33.71
N PRO A 312 -28.07 -7.20 -34.99
CA PRO A 312 -28.41 -6.22 -36.01
C PRO A 312 -29.92 -5.97 -36.12
N SER A 313 -30.27 -4.70 -36.38
CA SER A 313 -31.50 -4.17 -37.00
C SER A 313 -32.83 -4.20 -36.21
N SER A 314 -33.43 -3.03 -35.92
CA SER A 314 -34.38 -2.34 -36.81
C SER A 314 -35.19 -1.22 -36.09
N SER A 315 -35.00 0.00 -36.57
CA SER A 315 -35.98 1.07 -36.81
C SER A 315 -37.16 1.39 -35.83
N ARG A 316 -37.18 2.67 -35.40
CA ARG A 316 -38.26 3.71 -35.47
C ARG A 316 -38.90 4.26 -34.17
N HIS A 317 -38.69 5.59 -34.03
CA HIS A 317 -39.61 6.65 -33.52
C HIS A 317 -39.89 6.71 -32.00
N THR A 318 -39.96 7.84 -31.28
CA THR A 318 -40.04 9.29 -31.60
C THR A 318 -39.80 10.14 -30.32
N GLN A 319 -39.11 11.29 -30.46
CA GLN A 319 -39.34 12.64 -29.85
C GLN A 319 -40.38 12.80 -28.70
N THR A 320 -40.24 13.59 -27.62
CA THR A 320 -39.71 14.97 -27.40
C THR A 320 -39.79 15.35 -25.89
N GLY A 321 -38.92 16.24 -25.39
CA GLY A 321 -39.18 17.08 -24.18
C GLY A 321 -37.91 17.63 -23.50
N PRO A 322 -37.82 18.93 -23.14
CA PRO A 322 -36.56 19.61 -22.84
C PRO A 322 -36.09 19.37 -21.41
N GLY A 323 -34.87 18.87 -21.23
CA GLY A 323 -34.20 18.83 -19.93
C GLY A 323 -33.49 20.16 -19.67
N PRO A 324 -33.74 20.84 -18.53
CA PRO A 324 -32.90 21.91 -18.07
C PRO A 324 -31.73 21.33 -17.26
N ASP A 325 -30.53 21.67 -17.72
CA ASP A 325 -29.30 21.83 -16.95
C ASP A 325 -28.72 20.58 -16.27
N THR A 326 -28.14 19.73 -17.12
CA THR A 326 -26.93 18.97 -16.79
C THR A 326 -25.86 19.92 -16.24
N VAL A 327 -25.68 19.92 -14.93
CA VAL A 327 -24.46 20.43 -14.30
C VAL A 327 -23.36 19.38 -14.53
N PRO A 328 -22.23 19.69 -15.19
CA PRO A 328 -21.16 18.71 -15.39
C PRO A 328 -20.44 18.44 -14.07
N PHE A 329 -20.33 17.16 -13.71
CA PHE A 329 -19.57 16.70 -12.55
C PHE A 329 -18.11 16.46 -12.96
N PHE A 330 -17.19 16.92 -12.10
CA PHE A 330 -15.73 17.08 -12.25
C PHE A 330 -15.28 18.28 -13.10
N SER A 331 -15.09 19.43 -12.43
CA SER A 331 -14.08 20.39 -12.89
C SER A 331 -12.77 20.08 -12.16
N LEU A 332 -12.00 19.13 -12.69
CA LEU A 332 -10.57 19.40 -12.83
C LEU A 332 -10.51 20.70 -13.64
N GLU A 333 -9.82 21.75 -13.21
CA GLU A 333 -9.36 22.73 -14.19
C GLU A 333 -8.22 22.10 -14.99
N VAL A 334 -8.59 21.12 -15.84
CA VAL A 334 -7.85 20.88 -17.07
C VAL A 334 -7.97 22.18 -17.84
N PRO A 335 -6.87 22.80 -18.31
CA PRO A 335 -6.98 23.96 -19.18
C PRO A 335 -8.01 23.63 -20.26
N ARG A 336 -9.06 24.45 -20.45
CA ARG A 336 -10.21 24.20 -21.36
C ARG A 336 -9.84 23.69 -22.77
N GLN A 337 -8.58 23.83 -23.17
CA GLN A 337 -7.98 23.30 -24.40
C GLN A 337 -7.77 21.76 -24.42
N LEU A 338 -7.64 21.09 -23.27
CA LEU A 338 -7.33 19.64 -23.16
C LEU A 338 -8.53 18.77 -22.75
N GLU A 339 -9.67 19.39 -22.41
CA GLU A 339 -10.83 18.74 -21.78
C GLU A 339 -11.53 17.66 -22.61
N ARG A 340 -11.22 17.46 -23.90
CA ARG A 340 -12.05 16.54 -24.73
C ARG A 340 -11.35 15.58 -25.66
N GLN A 341 -10.02 15.56 -25.81
CA GLN A 341 -9.39 14.57 -26.70
C GLN A 341 -7.89 14.39 -26.43
N TRP A 342 -7.46 13.14 -26.36
CA TRP A 342 -6.06 12.77 -26.55
C TRP A 342 -5.61 13.21 -27.95
N ASN A 343 -4.79 14.26 -28.03
CA ASN A 343 -4.21 14.76 -29.28
C ASN A 343 -2.68 14.89 -29.16
N PRO A 344 -1.92 13.86 -29.58
CA PRO A 344 -0.46 13.87 -29.43
C PRO A 344 0.23 14.84 -30.40
N SER A 345 -0.47 15.46 -31.35
CA SER A 345 0.13 16.50 -32.22
C SER A 345 0.39 17.83 -31.50
N MET A 346 -0.14 18.03 -30.29
CA MET A 346 0.11 19.24 -29.50
C MET A 346 1.52 19.27 -28.91
N PRO A 347 2.11 20.47 -28.67
CA PRO A 347 3.41 20.61 -28.02
C PRO A 347 3.47 19.96 -26.63
N VAL A 348 4.63 19.40 -26.26
CA VAL A 348 4.83 18.76 -24.94
C VAL A 348 4.59 19.73 -23.78
N SER A 349 4.88 21.02 -23.96
CA SER A 349 4.55 22.10 -23.00
C SER A 349 3.08 22.16 -22.63
N SER A 350 2.16 21.76 -23.53
CA SER A 350 0.73 21.71 -23.23
C SER A 350 0.38 20.63 -22.20
N PHE A 351 1.18 19.56 -22.13
CA PHE A 351 0.98 18.44 -21.21
C PHE A 351 1.76 18.60 -19.90
N LEU A 352 2.77 19.48 -19.84
CA LEU A 352 3.59 19.70 -18.64
C LEU A 352 2.74 20.03 -17.39
N PRO A 353 1.68 20.86 -17.43
CA PRO A 353 0.86 21.12 -16.24
C PRO A 353 0.18 19.86 -15.66
N LEU A 354 -0.21 18.91 -16.53
CA LEU A 354 -0.78 17.61 -16.14
C LEU A 354 0.29 16.68 -15.55
N LEU A 355 1.53 16.81 -16.01
CA LEU A 355 2.67 16.02 -15.54
C LEU A 355 3.30 16.61 -14.26
N GLU A 356 3.21 17.92 -14.07
CA GLU A 356 3.74 18.71 -12.95
C GLU A 356 2.72 18.95 -11.84
N GLY A 357 1.45 18.58 -12.05
CA GLY A 357 0.43 18.56 -11.00
C GLY A 357 -0.02 19.94 -10.52
N ARG A 358 -0.21 20.93 -11.41
CA ARG A 358 -0.95 22.15 -11.03
C ARG A 358 -2.43 21.98 -11.39
N SER A 359 -3.24 21.79 -10.34
CA SER A 359 -4.69 21.57 -10.30
C SER A 359 -5.15 20.10 -10.41
N LEU A 360 -4.94 19.33 -9.33
CA LEU A 360 -6.03 18.59 -8.69
C LEU A 360 -5.71 18.25 -7.23
N GLY A 361 -6.67 18.50 -6.34
CA GLY A 361 -6.51 18.58 -4.88
C GLY A 361 -5.74 17.42 -4.22
N GLN A 362 -4.77 17.82 -3.38
CA GLN A 362 -4.17 17.09 -2.25
C GLN A 362 -3.38 15.80 -2.54
N TRP A 363 -2.52 15.82 -3.57
CA TRP A 363 -1.41 14.85 -3.73
C TRP A 363 -0.04 15.51 -4.01
N THR A 364 0.10 16.80 -3.72
CA THR A 364 1.24 17.62 -4.18
C THR A 364 2.35 17.81 -3.13
N GLY A 365 2.51 16.88 -2.19
CA GLY A 365 3.66 16.85 -1.27
C GLY A 365 4.89 16.10 -1.80
N LEU A 366 4.74 15.31 -2.87
CA LEU A 366 5.70 14.23 -3.18
C LEU A 366 6.30 14.21 -4.59
N LEU A 367 5.97 15.16 -5.48
CA LEU A 367 6.54 15.20 -6.83
C LEU A 367 6.79 16.64 -7.31
N LYS A 368 7.68 17.37 -6.62
CA LYS A 368 8.74 18.04 -7.37
C LYS A 368 9.79 16.96 -7.62
N GLU A 369 9.67 16.21 -8.71
CA GLU A 369 10.80 15.40 -9.20
C GLU A 369 11.89 16.38 -9.69
N VAL A 370 12.58 17.03 -8.76
CA VAL A 370 13.85 17.66 -9.07
C VAL A 370 14.79 16.49 -9.35
N VAL A 371 14.96 16.16 -10.63
CA VAL A 371 15.95 15.19 -11.07
C VAL A 371 17.30 15.67 -10.53
N PRO A 372 17.94 14.94 -9.59
CA PRO A 372 19.14 15.45 -8.94
C PRO A 372 20.29 15.53 -9.96
N ILE A 373 20.93 16.69 -10.00
CA ILE A 373 22.05 16.99 -10.90
C ILE A 373 23.34 16.93 -10.08
N PHE A 374 24.29 16.10 -10.51
CA PHE A 374 25.59 15.96 -9.87
C PHE A 374 26.70 16.54 -10.74
N HIS A 375 27.74 17.09 -10.11
CA HIS A 375 28.95 17.51 -10.80
C HIS A 375 29.76 16.29 -11.29
N GLN A 376 30.40 16.39 -12.45
CA GLN A 376 31.19 15.31 -13.07
C GLN A 376 32.25 14.68 -12.15
N ASP A 377 32.82 15.44 -11.21
CA ASP A 377 33.88 14.96 -10.31
C ASP A 377 33.36 14.20 -9.08
N THR A 378 32.05 14.13 -8.87
CA THR A 378 31.45 13.43 -7.73
C THR A 378 31.81 11.94 -7.80
N LYS A 379 32.27 11.35 -6.69
CA LYS A 379 32.59 9.91 -6.66
C LYS A 379 31.35 9.05 -6.90
N VAL A 380 31.49 7.97 -7.68
CA VAL A 380 30.40 7.02 -7.99
C VAL A 380 29.71 6.49 -6.72
N LEU A 381 30.48 6.15 -5.68
CA LEU A 381 29.90 5.70 -4.39
C LEU A 381 28.97 6.74 -3.75
N ALA A 382 29.33 8.03 -3.81
CA ALA A 382 28.52 9.10 -3.23
C ALA A 382 27.21 9.30 -4.02
N VAL A 383 27.30 9.26 -5.35
CA VAL A 383 26.13 9.32 -6.24
C VAL A 383 25.21 8.13 -5.99
N VAL A 384 25.74 6.91 -5.92
CA VAL A 384 24.94 5.70 -5.64
C VAL A 384 24.26 5.75 -4.28
N ARG A 385 24.94 6.26 -3.24
CA ARG A 385 24.33 6.44 -1.90
C ARG A 385 23.19 7.45 -1.95
N ALA A 386 23.38 8.58 -2.62
CA ALA A 386 22.32 9.58 -2.81
C ALA A 386 21.16 9.03 -3.63
N MET A 387 21.44 8.26 -4.69
CA MET A 387 20.43 7.56 -5.47
C MET A 387 19.64 6.56 -4.63
N ASN A 388 20.31 5.82 -3.73
CA ASN A 388 19.63 4.90 -2.83
C ASN A 388 18.75 5.63 -1.81
N GLN A 389 19.26 6.69 -1.18
CA GLN A 389 18.51 7.52 -0.23
C GLN A 389 17.28 8.18 -0.86
N GLY A 390 17.42 8.68 -2.10
CA GLY A 390 16.33 9.27 -2.85
C GLY A 390 15.47 8.27 -3.64
N HIS A 391 15.71 6.96 -3.49
CA HIS A 391 15.10 5.88 -4.28
C HIS A 391 15.13 6.10 -5.80
N GLN A 392 16.20 6.73 -6.30
CA GLN A 392 16.44 7.03 -7.70
C GLN A 392 17.10 5.85 -8.43
N ARG A 393 16.81 5.72 -9.72
CA ARG A 393 17.42 4.70 -10.60
C ARG A 393 18.50 5.25 -11.52
N TRP A 394 18.49 6.56 -11.74
CA TRP A 394 19.40 7.30 -12.61
C TRP A 394 19.48 8.76 -12.12
N VAL A 395 20.49 9.50 -12.57
CA VAL A 395 20.69 10.92 -12.27
C VAL A 395 21.22 11.65 -13.50
N ILE A 396 21.21 12.98 -13.47
CA ILE A 396 21.89 13.82 -14.47
C ILE A 396 23.28 14.19 -13.94
N VAL A 397 24.27 14.11 -14.81
CA VAL A 397 25.64 14.57 -14.57
C VAL A 397 25.88 15.82 -15.40
N ARG A 398 26.28 16.92 -14.74
CA ARG A 398 26.64 18.18 -15.37
C ARG A 398 28.16 18.29 -15.51
N TYR A 399 28.60 18.64 -16.71
CA TYR A 399 30.00 18.92 -17.04
C TYR A 399 30.25 20.42 -17.03
N ASP A 400 31.48 20.84 -16.74
CA ASP A 400 31.88 22.26 -16.80
C ASP A 400 31.65 22.91 -18.16
N SER A 401 31.65 22.10 -19.23
CA SER A 401 31.31 22.54 -20.59
C SER A 401 29.84 22.95 -20.80
N GLY A 402 28.99 22.91 -19.77
CA GLY A 402 27.53 23.10 -19.89
C GLY A 402 26.78 21.90 -20.46
N ARG A 403 27.49 20.85 -20.88
CA ARG A 403 26.91 19.58 -21.34
C ARG A 403 26.36 18.77 -20.16
N HIS A 404 25.29 18.02 -20.44
CA HIS A 404 24.70 17.07 -19.51
C HIS A 404 24.87 15.64 -20.03
N ALA A 405 25.05 14.69 -19.11
CA ALA A 405 24.98 13.26 -19.40
C ALA A 405 24.10 12.54 -18.38
N PHE A 406 23.77 11.29 -18.65
CA PHE A 406 23.01 10.45 -17.74
C PHE A 406 23.93 9.44 -17.07
N PHE A 407 23.67 9.16 -15.79
CA PHE A 407 24.32 8.07 -15.07
C PHE A 407 23.27 7.12 -14.50
N ASP A 408 23.41 5.83 -14.79
CA ASP A 408 22.60 4.77 -14.18
C ASP A 408 23.44 3.56 -13.71
N TYR A 409 22.81 2.66 -12.95
CA TYR A 409 23.51 1.49 -12.40
C TYR A 409 24.02 0.51 -13.47
N MET A 410 23.49 0.55 -14.69
CA MET A 410 24.01 -0.28 -15.79
C MET A 410 25.35 0.26 -16.31
N ASP A 411 25.64 1.55 -16.15
CA ASP A 411 26.98 2.09 -16.43
C ASP A 411 28.05 1.45 -15.53
N ILE A 412 27.71 1.20 -14.25
CA ILE A 412 28.57 0.45 -13.32
C ILE A 412 28.74 -0.98 -13.81
N ASN A 413 27.65 -1.68 -14.15
CA ASN A 413 27.71 -3.05 -14.67
C ASN A 413 28.58 -3.14 -15.93
N ARG A 414 28.38 -2.24 -16.90
CA ARG A 414 29.19 -2.19 -18.12
C ARG A 414 30.66 -2.00 -17.81
N LYS A 415 30.98 -1.08 -16.89
CA LYS A 415 32.36 -0.80 -16.50
C LYS A 415 33.01 -2.00 -15.81
N LEU A 416 32.27 -2.68 -14.92
CA LEU A 416 32.70 -3.93 -14.30
C LEU A 416 33.03 -4.97 -15.36
N LEU A 417 32.11 -5.23 -16.29
CA LEU A 417 32.28 -6.21 -17.35
C LEU A 417 33.45 -5.90 -18.30
N GLN A 418 33.72 -4.62 -18.58
CA GLN A 418 34.89 -4.20 -19.36
C GLN A 418 36.21 -4.47 -18.62
N MET A 419 36.21 -4.28 -17.31
CA MET A 419 37.40 -4.44 -16.47
C MET A 419 37.61 -5.90 -16.03
N SER A 420 36.56 -6.73 -16.05
CA SER A 420 36.59 -8.17 -15.74
C SER A 420 36.56 -8.99 -17.03
N ASN A 421 37.72 -9.43 -17.53
CA ASN A 421 37.80 -10.18 -18.78
C ASN A 421 38.24 -11.63 -18.51
N THR A 422 37.24 -12.51 -18.43
CA THR A 422 37.33 -13.93 -18.02
C THR A 422 38.39 -14.78 -18.74
N LYS A 423 38.93 -14.35 -19.89
CA LYS A 423 39.98 -15.11 -20.61
C LYS A 423 41.43 -14.74 -20.22
N ARG A 424 41.67 -13.60 -19.56
CA ARG A 424 43.02 -13.22 -19.09
C ARG A 424 43.17 -13.23 -17.57
N ASP A 425 42.08 -13.05 -16.83
CA ASP A 425 42.14 -12.86 -15.37
C ASP A 425 42.41 -14.15 -14.56
N ILE A 426 42.25 -15.33 -15.16
CA ILE A 426 42.67 -16.62 -14.55
C ILE A 426 44.20 -16.67 -14.37
N VAL A 427 44.96 -15.88 -15.13
CA VAL A 427 46.44 -15.84 -15.06
C VAL A 427 46.95 -14.65 -14.23
N SER A 428 46.14 -13.60 -14.00
CA SER A 428 46.56 -12.36 -13.31
C SER A 428 45.97 -12.15 -11.91
N GLY A 429 45.09 -13.03 -11.42
CA GLY A 429 44.64 -13.01 -10.02
C GLY A 429 43.75 -11.81 -9.63
N ASN A 430 43.17 -11.09 -10.58
CA ASN A 430 42.24 -10.00 -10.28
C ASN A 430 40.90 -10.56 -9.82
N ASN A 431 40.61 -10.48 -8.53
CA ASN A 431 39.30 -10.79 -7.96
C ASN A 431 38.27 -9.72 -8.41
N PRO A 432 37.06 -10.09 -8.90
CA PRO A 432 35.99 -9.15 -9.24
C PRO A 432 35.64 -8.15 -8.12
N SER A 433 35.91 -8.50 -6.87
CA SER A 433 35.83 -7.61 -5.71
C SER A 433 36.75 -6.39 -5.83
N ASP A 434 37.99 -6.59 -6.27
CA ASP A 434 38.99 -5.51 -6.44
C ASP A 434 38.66 -4.60 -7.61
N VAL A 435 38.00 -5.14 -8.63
CA VAL A 435 37.50 -4.36 -9.77
C VAL A 435 36.36 -3.44 -9.32
N MET A 436 35.43 -3.95 -8.51
CA MET A 436 34.30 -3.16 -8.00
C MET A 436 34.76 -2.02 -7.08
N LEU A 437 35.72 -2.27 -6.19
CA LEU A 437 36.32 -1.24 -5.33
C LEU A 437 36.94 -0.07 -6.12
N ARG A 438 37.56 -0.37 -7.26
CA ARG A 438 38.10 0.65 -8.17
C ARG A 438 36.98 1.45 -8.83
N VAL A 439 35.95 0.78 -9.35
CA VAL A 439 34.83 1.42 -10.05
C VAL A 439 34.09 2.42 -9.15
N ILE A 440 33.78 2.06 -7.90
CA ILE A 440 33.05 2.95 -6.99
C ILE A 440 33.87 4.18 -6.54
N SER A 441 35.19 4.13 -6.70
CA SER A 441 36.12 5.22 -6.35
C SER A 441 36.35 6.21 -7.49
N MET A 442 35.91 5.89 -8.72
CA MET A 442 36.02 6.76 -9.90
C MET A 442 35.06 7.98 -9.82
N SER A 443 35.32 9.00 -10.64
CA SER A 443 34.39 10.12 -10.83
C SER A 443 33.20 9.69 -11.69
N VAL A 444 32.00 10.18 -11.36
CA VAL A 444 30.76 9.83 -12.06
C VAL A 444 30.80 10.26 -13.53
N GLY A 445 31.44 11.38 -13.86
CA GLY A 445 31.61 11.87 -15.23
C GLY A 445 32.45 10.96 -16.11
N SER A 446 33.31 10.11 -15.53
CA SER A 446 34.07 9.10 -16.28
C SER A 446 33.28 7.84 -16.61
N LEU A 447 32.13 7.65 -15.93
CA LEU A 447 31.23 6.50 -16.12
C LEU A 447 29.90 6.88 -16.77
N ALA A 448 29.50 8.15 -16.74
CA ALA A 448 28.21 8.61 -17.25
C ALA A 448 28.01 8.13 -18.70
N ASN A 449 26.92 7.40 -18.92
CA ASN A 449 26.52 6.82 -20.20
C ASN A 449 27.52 5.81 -20.82
N CYS A 450 28.43 5.23 -20.03
CA CYS A 450 29.36 4.19 -20.49
C CYS A 450 28.67 2.94 -21.05
N SER A 451 27.47 2.62 -20.55
CA SER A 451 26.66 1.52 -21.07
C SER A 451 26.05 1.81 -22.43
N GLY A 452 25.95 3.09 -22.80
CA GLY A 452 25.18 3.53 -23.94
C GLY A 452 23.70 3.17 -23.79
N HIS A 453 23.13 2.98 -22.59
CA HIS A 453 21.70 2.66 -22.42
C HIS A 453 20.80 3.87 -22.26
N SER A 454 21.39 5.07 -22.15
CA SER A 454 20.67 6.34 -22.00
C SER A 454 20.91 7.20 -23.24
N ALA A 455 20.28 6.83 -24.37
CA ALA A 455 20.26 7.70 -25.53
C ALA A 455 19.58 9.03 -25.19
N TYR A 456 20.23 10.12 -25.58
CA TYR A 456 19.93 11.50 -25.22
C TYR A 456 19.52 12.26 -26.47
N PHE A 457 18.29 12.76 -26.50
CA PHE A 457 17.82 13.70 -27.52
C PHE A 457 17.15 14.86 -26.78
N PRO A 458 17.80 16.03 -26.65
CA PRO A 458 17.15 17.18 -26.05
C PRO A 458 16.08 17.67 -27.03
N ALA A 459 14.86 17.88 -26.54
CA ALA A 459 13.76 18.42 -27.31
C ALA A 459 13.35 19.77 -26.72
N SER A 460 12.97 20.71 -27.57
CA SER A 460 12.35 21.95 -27.08
C SER A 460 10.97 21.62 -26.49
N ASP A 461 10.56 22.39 -25.49
CA ASP A 461 9.20 22.44 -24.95
C ASP A 461 8.09 22.64 -26.02
N GLN A 462 8.44 23.13 -27.21
CA GLN A 462 7.53 23.29 -28.36
C GLN A 462 7.42 22.04 -29.25
N THR A 463 8.23 21.01 -29.03
CA THR A 463 8.19 19.77 -29.82
C THR A 463 6.86 19.03 -29.60
N PRO A 464 6.17 18.54 -30.66
CA PRO A 464 4.94 17.76 -30.53
C PRO A 464 5.11 16.51 -29.67
N LEU A 465 4.11 16.17 -28.84
CA LEU A 465 4.15 14.98 -28.00
C LEU A 465 4.30 13.70 -28.84
N SER A 466 3.69 13.62 -30.02
CA SER A 466 3.79 12.50 -30.95
C SER A 466 5.24 12.27 -31.39
N GLU A 467 6.00 13.34 -31.63
CA GLU A 467 7.42 13.23 -31.96
C GLU A 467 8.22 12.74 -30.74
N ILE A 468 7.97 13.28 -29.54
CA ILE A 468 8.62 12.80 -28.30
C ILE A 468 8.36 11.31 -28.08
N LEU A 469 7.09 10.89 -28.19
CA LEU A 469 6.68 9.50 -28.03
C LEU A 469 7.28 8.60 -29.12
N HIS A 470 7.28 9.04 -30.38
CA HIS A 470 7.88 8.33 -31.49
C HIS A 470 9.39 8.12 -31.29
N ARG A 471 10.11 9.14 -30.80
CA ARG A 471 11.55 9.01 -30.49
C ARG A 471 11.80 7.96 -29.43
N ILE A 472 10.98 7.90 -28.39
CA ILE A 472 11.09 6.90 -27.31
C ILE A 472 10.74 5.48 -27.81
N SER A 473 9.84 5.38 -28.79
CA SER A 473 9.36 4.10 -29.30
C SER A 473 10.16 3.54 -30.47
N ASP A 474 10.85 4.39 -31.23
CA ASP A 474 11.43 4.07 -32.54
C ASP A 474 12.17 2.70 -32.58
N ARG A 475 11.76 1.89 -33.56
CA ARG A 475 12.31 0.55 -33.83
C ARG A 475 13.48 0.60 -34.82
N ALA A 476 13.64 1.68 -35.59
CA ALA A 476 14.67 1.82 -36.64
C ALA A 476 16.10 1.91 -36.08
N ALA A 477 16.26 2.27 -34.80
CA ALA A 477 17.54 2.30 -34.12
C ALA A 477 18.24 0.91 -34.04
N LYS A 478 17.52 -0.20 -34.30
CA LYS A 478 18.02 -1.58 -34.14
C LYS A 478 19.22 -1.98 -35.00
N GLN A 479 19.63 -1.21 -36.00
CA GLN A 479 20.80 -1.59 -36.82
C GLN A 479 22.14 -1.05 -36.32
N ASP A 480 22.21 0.05 -35.56
CA ASP A 480 23.46 0.54 -34.93
C ASP A 480 23.27 1.67 -33.88
N ALA A 481 22.03 2.06 -33.57
CA ALA A 481 21.74 3.19 -32.67
C ALA A 481 21.06 2.73 -31.35
N VAL A 482 21.44 3.39 -30.25
CA VAL A 482 20.86 3.14 -28.94
C VAL A 482 19.39 3.61 -28.90
N PRO A 483 18.44 2.82 -28.41
CA PRO A 483 17.04 3.26 -28.26
C PRO A 483 16.90 4.39 -27.24
N VAL A 484 16.25 5.49 -27.63
CA VAL A 484 15.94 6.63 -26.73
C VAL A 484 14.93 6.17 -25.68
N ARG A 485 15.25 6.35 -24.39
CA ARG A 485 14.37 5.97 -23.28
C ARG A 485 13.76 7.16 -22.54
N ARG A 486 14.41 8.30 -22.66
CA ARG A 486 14.14 9.54 -21.92
C ARG A 486 14.49 10.70 -22.81
N VAL A 487 13.68 11.75 -22.76
CA VAL A 487 13.82 12.94 -23.58
C VAL A 487 13.83 14.16 -22.66
N PRO A 488 15.00 14.75 -22.37
CA PRO A 488 15.08 16.02 -21.66
C PRO A 488 14.39 17.11 -22.48
N ILE A 489 13.44 17.78 -21.83
CA ILE A 489 12.76 18.95 -22.36
C ILE A 489 13.55 20.15 -21.91
N VAL A 490 14.03 20.93 -22.87
CA VAL A 490 14.77 22.16 -22.63
C VAL A 490 13.89 23.37 -22.92
N ASP A 491 14.02 24.39 -22.09
CA ASP A 491 13.40 25.69 -22.35
C ASP A 491 14.20 26.50 -23.37
N SER A 492 13.71 27.70 -23.68
CA SER A 492 14.37 28.65 -24.58
C SER A 492 15.77 29.10 -24.13
N PHE A 493 16.14 28.88 -22.87
CA PHE A 493 17.44 29.22 -22.30
C PHE A 493 18.41 28.04 -22.30
N GLY A 494 17.97 26.85 -22.74
CA GLY A 494 18.77 25.63 -22.78
C GLY A 494 18.85 24.91 -21.43
N GLU A 495 18.05 25.31 -20.45
CA GLU A 495 17.96 24.63 -19.16
C GLU A 495 16.97 23.47 -19.24
N VAL A 496 17.30 22.36 -18.57
CA VAL A 496 16.42 21.18 -18.54
C VAL A 496 15.26 21.46 -17.59
N VAL A 497 14.04 21.60 -18.13
CA VAL A 497 12.83 21.85 -17.35
C VAL A 497 12.11 20.58 -16.94
N HIS A 498 12.15 19.53 -17.76
CA HIS A 498 11.56 18.22 -17.46
C HIS A 498 12.32 17.10 -18.18
N VAL A 499 12.19 15.84 -17.73
CA VAL A 499 12.72 14.69 -18.46
C VAL A 499 11.57 13.74 -18.79
N PHE A 500 11.04 13.83 -20.01
CA PHE A 500 9.92 13.01 -20.45
C PHE A 500 10.35 11.55 -20.59
N SER A 501 9.60 10.64 -19.96
CA SER A 501 9.91 9.21 -19.93
C SER A 501 8.68 8.34 -20.21
N CYS A 502 8.88 7.02 -20.34
CA CYS A 502 7.75 6.08 -20.37
C CYS A 502 6.84 6.21 -19.14
N SER A 503 7.35 6.66 -17.99
CA SER A 503 6.54 6.90 -16.78
C SER A 503 5.51 8.00 -17.01
N ASP A 504 5.93 9.09 -17.65
CA ASP A 504 5.06 10.23 -17.94
C ASP A 504 4.00 9.87 -18.97
N PHE A 505 4.36 9.06 -19.97
CA PHE A 505 3.37 8.46 -20.86
C PHE A 505 2.33 7.62 -20.10
N LEU A 506 2.76 6.75 -19.17
CA LEU A 506 1.82 5.94 -18.39
C LEU A 506 0.90 6.80 -17.51
N LYS A 507 1.40 7.92 -16.95
CA LYS A 507 0.56 8.89 -16.23
C LYS A 507 -0.51 9.47 -17.16
N LEU A 508 -0.16 9.87 -18.38
CA LEU A 508 -1.14 10.36 -19.36
C LEU A 508 -2.13 9.26 -19.76
N ALA A 509 -1.70 8.00 -19.89
CA ALA A 509 -2.56 6.86 -20.22
C ALA A 509 -3.60 6.53 -19.12
N LEU A 510 -3.34 6.93 -17.87
CA LEU A 510 -4.32 6.84 -16.78
C LEU A 510 -5.38 7.96 -16.84
N VAL A 511 -5.04 9.10 -17.45
CA VAL A 511 -5.91 10.28 -17.55
C VAL A 511 -6.80 10.22 -18.80
N PHE A 512 -6.29 9.70 -19.92
CA PHE A 512 -7.00 9.69 -21.19
C PHE A 512 -7.49 8.29 -21.61
N GLU A 513 -8.72 8.19 -22.12
CA GLU A 513 -9.29 6.92 -22.61
C GLU A 513 -8.64 6.41 -23.90
N GLY A 514 -8.16 7.31 -24.77
CA GLY A 514 -7.56 6.97 -26.07
C GLY A 514 -6.46 5.91 -25.99
N PRO A 515 -5.40 6.12 -25.20
CA PRO A 515 -4.39 5.09 -24.91
C PRO A 515 -4.99 3.79 -24.36
N SER A 516 -5.95 3.88 -23.43
CA SER A 516 -6.55 2.74 -22.73
C SER A 516 -7.41 1.83 -23.61
N ALA A 517 -8.02 2.37 -24.67
CA ALA A 517 -8.85 1.62 -25.61
C ALA A 517 -8.03 0.72 -26.55
N VAL A 518 -6.80 1.12 -26.91
CA VAL A 518 -5.93 0.41 -27.86
C VAL A 518 -5.58 -1.01 -27.41
N LEU A 519 -5.23 -1.22 -26.15
CA LEU A 519 -4.92 -2.57 -25.67
C LEU A 519 -6.16 -3.45 -25.58
N LYS A 520 -7.36 -2.91 -25.31
CA LYS A 520 -8.57 -3.75 -25.25
C LYS A 520 -8.87 -4.47 -26.58
N SER A 521 -8.45 -3.92 -27.72
CA SER A 521 -8.66 -4.52 -29.05
C SER A 521 -7.57 -5.53 -29.46
N ARG A 522 -6.41 -5.57 -28.78
CA ARG A 522 -5.23 -6.39 -29.19
C ARG A 522 -4.49 -7.14 -28.07
N ALA A 523 -4.83 -6.92 -26.80
CA ALA A 523 -4.01 -7.24 -25.61
C ALA A 523 -3.65 -8.71 -25.34
N ALA A 524 -4.15 -9.71 -26.07
CA ALA A 524 -3.82 -11.10 -25.75
C ALA A 524 -2.66 -11.69 -26.58
N GLN A 525 -2.56 -11.35 -27.86
CA GLN A 525 -1.74 -12.17 -28.78
C GLN A 525 -0.26 -11.80 -28.80
N THR A 526 0.10 -10.53 -28.53
CA THR A 526 1.49 -10.06 -28.59
C THR A 526 2.29 -10.46 -27.33
N PHE A 527 1.62 -10.64 -26.20
CA PHE A 527 2.27 -10.81 -24.89
C PHE A 527 2.47 -12.27 -24.45
N ASP A 528 1.88 -13.25 -25.13
CA ASP A 528 2.04 -14.69 -24.86
C ASP A 528 3.30 -15.32 -25.49
N ARG A 529 4.26 -14.52 -25.98
CA ARG A 529 5.46 -15.02 -26.67
C ARG A 529 6.47 -15.64 -25.69
N ARG A 530 6.28 -16.94 -25.43
CA ARG A 530 7.18 -17.80 -24.64
C ARG A 530 8.67 -17.72 -25.03
N SER A 531 8.99 -17.45 -26.30
CA SER A 531 10.37 -17.28 -26.78
C SER A 531 11.12 -16.16 -26.06
N THR A 532 10.41 -15.08 -25.67
CA THR A 532 11.00 -13.92 -25.00
C THR A 532 11.44 -14.26 -23.57
N ILE A 533 10.74 -15.14 -22.86
CA ILE A 533 11.15 -15.57 -21.51
C ILE A 533 12.43 -16.41 -21.58
N LEU A 534 12.54 -17.30 -22.57
CA LEU A 534 13.69 -18.18 -22.74
C LEU A 534 14.97 -17.45 -23.12
N GLN A 535 14.87 -16.34 -23.87
CA GLN A 535 16.03 -15.51 -24.26
C GLN A 535 16.67 -14.77 -23.07
N VAL A 536 15.92 -14.61 -21.97
CA VAL A 536 16.22 -13.66 -20.88
C VAL A 536 16.55 -14.36 -19.56
N SER A 537 16.30 -15.66 -19.50
CA SER A 537 16.47 -16.47 -18.30
C SER A 537 17.91 -16.93 -18.15
N VAL A 538 18.37 -17.04 -16.91
CA VAL A 538 19.61 -17.75 -16.54
C VAL A 538 19.28 -19.00 -15.75
N GLN A 539 20.12 -20.01 -15.87
CA GLN A 539 20.05 -21.18 -15.01
C GLN A 539 20.48 -20.81 -13.58
N ASN A 540 19.86 -21.43 -12.58
CA ASN A 540 20.16 -21.19 -11.16
C ASN A 540 21.64 -21.38 -10.82
N GLU A 541 22.30 -22.34 -11.47
CA GLU A 541 23.73 -22.66 -11.28
C GLU A 541 24.67 -21.78 -12.13
N GLY A 542 24.13 -20.87 -12.96
CA GLY A 542 24.92 -19.94 -13.74
C GLY A 542 25.63 -18.91 -12.85
N ALA A 543 26.80 -18.42 -13.31
CA ALA A 543 27.55 -17.38 -12.61
C ALA A 543 26.77 -16.04 -12.59
N LEU A 544 26.82 -15.29 -11.49
CA LEU A 544 26.15 -13.99 -11.38
C LEU A 544 26.62 -13.00 -12.47
N LEU A 545 27.90 -13.05 -12.87
CA LEU A 545 28.42 -12.27 -14.00
C LEU A 545 27.73 -12.60 -15.33
N GLN A 546 27.29 -13.83 -15.56
CA GLN A 546 26.52 -14.20 -16.75
C GLN A 546 25.12 -13.58 -16.70
N ALA A 547 24.48 -13.57 -15.52
CA ALA A 547 23.23 -12.86 -15.33
C ALA A 547 23.41 -11.35 -15.58
N LEU A 548 24.45 -10.73 -15.04
CA LEU A 548 24.75 -9.33 -15.30
C LEU A 548 25.00 -9.01 -16.79
N ARG A 549 25.63 -9.92 -17.55
CA ARG A 549 25.79 -9.80 -19.01
C ARG A 549 24.46 -9.87 -19.76
N ILE A 550 23.58 -10.79 -19.38
CA ILE A 550 22.24 -10.92 -19.98
C ILE A 550 21.35 -9.71 -19.62
N MET A 551 21.47 -9.19 -18.39
CA MET A 551 20.82 -7.93 -18.00
C MET A 551 21.28 -6.76 -18.87
N ASP A 552 22.58 -6.70 -19.17
CA ASP A 552 23.16 -5.64 -20.00
C ASP A 552 22.73 -5.76 -21.47
N SER A 553 22.72 -6.97 -22.04
CA SER A 553 22.33 -7.22 -23.43
C SER A 553 20.83 -7.07 -23.69
N GLU A 554 20.01 -7.59 -22.79
CA GLU A 554 18.55 -7.60 -22.98
C GLU A 554 17.87 -6.38 -22.34
N HIS A 555 18.61 -5.62 -21.52
CA HIS A 555 18.11 -4.50 -20.72
C HIS A 555 17.04 -4.90 -19.68
N LEU A 556 17.21 -6.07 -19.05
CA LEU A 556 16.14 -6.79 -18.33
C LEU A 556 16.32 -6.94 -16.83
N THR A 557 15.19 -7.30 -16.23
CA THR A 557 15.06 -7.99 -14.94
C THR A 557 15.15 -9.48 -15.26
N ILE A 558 16.09 -10.19 -14.64
CA ILE A 558 16.33 -11.61 -14.91
C ILE A 558 15.49 -12.47 -13.99
N CYS A 559 14.92 -13.53 -14.53
CA CYS A 559 14.30 -14.57 -13.73
C CYS A 559 15.14 -15.84 -13.81
N PRO A 560 15.52 -16.42 -12.67
CA PRO A 560 15.92 -17.82 -12.65
C PRO A 560 14.69 -18.68 -12.96
N ALA A 561 14.80 -19.50 -13.99
CA ALA A 561 13.81 -20.51 -14.30
C ALA A 561 14.12 -21.77 -13.49
N THR A 562 13.14 -22.27 -12.73
CA THR A 562 13.31 -23.54 -12.01
C THR A 562 13.22 -24.73 -12.96
N SER A 563 14.03 -25.76 -12.64
CA SER A 563 14.26 -27.03 -13.34
C SER A 563 13.10 -27.61 -14.17
N ARG A 564 13.46 -28.37 -15.22
CA ARG A 564 12.56 -29.19 -16.07
C ARG A 564 11.63 -30.13 -15.29
N GLU A 565 11.92 -30.43 -14.03
CA GLU A 565 11.11 -31.33 -13.20
C GLU A 565 9.78 -30.70 -12.75
N PHE A 566 9.68 -29.37 -12.68
CA PHE A 566 8.41 -28.66 -12.43
C PHE A 566 7.67 -28.27 -13.71
N SER A 567 8.32 -28.43 -14.87
CA SER A 567 7.66 -28.43 -16.16
C SER A 567 7.15 -29.85 -16.46
N GLY A 568 6.01 -30.24 -15.89
CA GLY A 568 5.33 -31.47 -16.31
C GLY A 568 5.05 -31.49 -17.83
N ASP A 569 4.43 -32.55 -18.35
CA ASP A 569 4.20 -32.83 -19.80
C ASP A 569 3.59 -31.69 -20.65
N LEU A 570 3.12 -30.62 -20.01
CA LEU A 570 2.61 -29.37 -20.62
C LEU A 570 3.69 -28.30 -20.88
N GLY A 571 4.94 -28.54 -20.45
CA GLY A 571 6.11 -27.73 -20.73
C GLY A 571 5.98 -26.25 -20.36
N GLY A 572 5.71 -25.85 -19.13
CA GLY A 572 5.71 -24.42 -18.72
C GLY A 572 6.93 -24.03 -17.87
N ALA A 573 7.37 -22.76 -17.92
CA ALA A 573 8.43 -22.25 -17.04
C ALA A 573 7.82 -21.62 -15.76
N VAL A 574 8.28 -22.07 -14.59
CA VAL A 574 7.96 -21.45 -13.29
C VAL A 574 9.16 -20.61 -12.87
N ALA A 575 9.00 -19.28 -12.82
CA ALA A 575 10.07 -18.42 -12.30
C ALA A 575 9.98 -18.33 -10.79
N SER A 576 11.13 -18.40 -10.14
CA SER A 576 11.27 -18.12 -8.71
C SER A 576 12.45 -17.19 -8.51
N ASN A 577 12.33 -16.20 -7.62
CA ASN A 577 13.44 -15.34 -7.15
C ASN A 577 14.18 -14.58 -8.25
N VAL A 578 13.68 -13.41 -8.66
CA VAL A 578 14.26 -12.58 -9.73
C VAL A 578 15.72 -12.13 -9.45
N VAL A 579 16.44 -11.49 -10.38
CA VAL A 579 17.67 -10.72 -10.15
C VAL A 579 17.54 -9.42 -10.92
N SER A 580 17.82 -8.31 -10.27
CA SER A 580 17.48 -6.97 -10.74
C SER A 580 18.61 -5.98 -10.48
N VAL A 581 18.48 -4.78 -11.05
CA VAL A 581 19.41 -3.68 -10.79
C VAL A 581 19.48 -3.34 -9.29
N SER A 582 18.40 -3.55 -8.53
CA SER A 582 18.37 -3.33 -7.08
C SER A 582 19.36 -4.22 -6.32
N ASP A 583 19.65 -5.41 -6.84
CA ASP A 583 20.63 -6.32 -6.25
C ASP A 583 22.05 -5.77 -6.41
N LEU A 584 22.36 -5.18 -7.57
CA LEU A 584 23.62 -4.46 -7.76
C LEU A 584 23.73 -3.26 -6.82
N LYS A 585 22.62 -2.53 -6.57
CA LYS A 585 22.62 -1.44 -5.57
C LYS A 585 22.97 -1.95 -4.18
N TRP A 586 22.43 -3.11 -3.80
CA TRP A 586 22.65 -3.72 -2.50
C TRP A 586 24.12 -4.14 -2.34
N VAL A 587 24.70 -4.79 -3.36
CA VAL A 587 26.11 -5.17 -3.37
C VAL A 587 27.00 -3.93 -3.22
N VAL A 588 26.73 -2.86 -3.98
CA VAL A 588 27.47 -1.58 -3.85
C VAL A 588 27.36 -0.98 -2.46
N SER A 589 26.17 -1.03 -1.85
CA SER A 589 25.90 -0.35 -0.59
C SER A 589 26.40 -1.12 0.64
N SER A 590 26.35 -2.45 0.56
CA SER A 590 26.75 -3.35 1.65
C SER A 590 28.26 -3.59 1.69
N GLY A 591 28.96 -3.41 0.56
CA GLY A 591 30.40 -3.62 0.48
C GLY A 591 30.83 -5.08 0.37
N HIS A 592 29.88 -6.02 0.31
CA HIS A 592 30.13 -7.46 0.16
C HIS A 592 30.34 -7.83 -1.32
N PHE A 593 31.49 -7.45 -1.88
CA PHE A 593 31.78 -7.60 -3.30
C PHE A 593 32.14 -9.04 -3.70
N GLU A 594 32.53 -9.87 -2.74
CA GLU A 594 32.84 -11.30 -2.90
C GLU A 594 31.66 -12.10 -3.48
N ILE A 595 30.44 -11.57 -3.36
CA ILE A 595 29.24 -12.21 -3.88
C ILE A 595 29.15 -12.18 -5.41
N LEU A 596 29.93 -11.31 -6.07
CA LEU A 596 29.96 -11.22 -7.54
C LEU A 596 30.52 -12.49 -8.20
N ASP A 597 31.28 -13.29 -7.45
CA ASP A 597 31.88 -14.55 -7.91
C ASP A 597 30.97 -15.78 -7.77
N GLN A 598 29.82 -15.64 -7.10
CA GLN A 598 28.95 -16.77 -6.78
C GLN A 598 27.96 -17.13 -7.90
N THR A 599 27.32 -18.29 -7.77
CA THR A 599 26.17 -18.64 -8.61
C THR A 599 24.97 -17.74 -8.28
N VAL A 600 24.03 -17.63 -9.22
CA VAL A 600 22.79 -16.88 -9.00
C VAL A 600 22.00 -17.44 -7.80
N SER A 601 21.97 -18.76 -7.64
CA SER A 601 21.33 -19.43 -6.51
C SER A 601 21.96 -19.04 -5.17
N ASP A 602 23.29 -19.08 -5.08
CA ASP A 602 24.02 -18.74 -3.86
C ASP A 602 23.86 -17.25 -3.52
N PHE A 603 23.91 -16.38 -4.53
CA PHE A 603 23.61 -14.95 -4.38
C PHE A 603 22.23 -14.71 -3.75
N ILE A 604 21.19 -15.39 -4.27
CA ILE A 604 19.82 -15.27 -3.76
C ILE A 604 19.72 -15.77 -2.31
N ALA A 605 20.31 -16.93 -2.01
CA ALA A 605 20.31 -17.53 -0.69
C ALA A 605 21.01 -16.62 0.33
N TRP A 606 22.22 -16.14 0.00
CA TRP A 606 22.97 -15.21 0.81
C TRP A 606 22.20 -13.91 1.04
N ARG A 607 21.59 -13.32 0.01
CA ARG A 607 20.83 -12.07 0.15
C ARG A 607 19.63 -12.24 1.06
N ASN A 608 18.91 -13.35 0.93
CA ASN A 608 17.78 -13.67 1.82
C ASN A 608 18.27 -13.86 3.27
N ALA A 609 19.43 -14.50 3.47
CA ALA A 609 20.06 -14.63 4.79
C ALA A 609 20.51 -13.28 5.36
N ALA A 610 21.15 -12.42 4.56
CA ALA A 610 21.60 -11.10 4.97
C ALA A 610 20.42 -10.17 5.32
N ALA A 611 19.30 -10.28 4.60
CA ALA A 611 18.05 -9.60 4.94
C ALA A 611 17.49 -10.07 6.29
N SER A 612 17.63 -11.36 6.62
CA SER A 612 17.19 -11.93 7.90
C SER A 612 18.10 -11.56 9.08
N ALA A 613 19.42 -11.47 8.86
CA ALA A 613 20.40 -11.12 9.90
C ALA A 613 20.36 -9.63 10.27
N ASN A 614 20.09 -8.75 9.29
CA ASN A 614 20.04 -7.31 9.48
C ASN A 614 18.62 -6.76 9.73
N LEU A 615 17.67 -7.62 10.12
CA LEU A 615 16.26 -7.25 10.30
C LEU A 615 16.09 -5.99 11.17
N GLY A 616 16.90 -5.82 12.24
CA GLY A 616 16.84 -4.65 13.13
C GLY A 616 17.33 -3.33 12.54
N GLN A 617 18.19 -3.37 11.51
CA GLN A 617 18.73 -2.18 10.83
C GLN A 617 17.97 -1.90 9.51
N ILE A 618 17.55 -2.96 8.83
CA ILE A 618 16.67 -2.94 7.65
C ILE A 618 15.24 -2.51 8.02
N LEU A 619 14.75 -2.77 9.24
CA LEU A 619 13.47 -2.22 9.68
C LEU A 619 13.52 -0.71 9.96
N ARG A 620 14.71 -0.12 10.20
CA ARG A 620 14.88 1.35 10.28
C ARG A 620 15.02 2.00 8.90
N GLN A 621 15.42 1.24 7.89
CA GLN A 621 15.50 1.67 6.49
C GLN A 621 14.55 0.81 5.67
N GLN A 622 13.28 1.20 5.62
CA GLN A 622 12.27 0.57 4.77
C GLN A 622 12.85 0.26 3.37
N HIS A 623 12.52 -0.92 2.83
CA HIS A 623 12.68 -1.35 1.42
C HIS A 623 13.80 -2.33 1.03
N LEU A 624 13.95 -3.47 1.71
CA LEU A 624 14.68 -4.62 1.14
C LEU A 624 13.98 -5.98 1.27
N SER A 625 12.65 -5.98 1.20
CA SER A 625 11.89 -7.06 0.58
C SER A 625 10.89 -6.36 -0.34
N ARG A 626 10.66 -6.74 -1.59
CA ARG A 626 10.88 -7.98 -2.32
C ARG A 626 11.47 -7.57 -3.67
N PHE A 627 11.85 -8.53 -4.49
CA PHE A 627 11.80 -8.26 -5.93
C PHE A 627 10.47 -7.60 -6.25
N ASN A 628 10.50 -6.38 -6.76
CA ASN A 628 9.31 -5.75 -7.29
C ASN A 628 9.00 -6.56 -8.55
N VAL A 629 8.17 -7.57 -8.38
CA VAL A 629 7.64 -8.39 -9.45
C VAL A 629 6.18 -8.42 -9.15
N VAL A 630 5.45 -7.65 -9.94
CA VAL A 630 4.00 -7.70 -9.89
C VAL A 630 3.60 -8.72 -10.94
N SER A 631 3.05 -9.83 -10.46
CA SER A 631 2.32 -10.73 -11.32
C SER A 631 0.94 -10.12 -11.59
N VAL A 632 0.54 -10.10 -12.85
CA VAL A 632 -0.78 -9.65 -13.26
C VAL A 632 -1.39 -10.71 -14.18
N HIS A 633 -2.70 -10.83 -14.17
CA HIS A 633 -3.38 -11.78 -15.04
C HIS A 633 -3.20 -11.37 -16.51
N SER A 634 -3.05 -12.34 -17.41
CA SER A 634 -2.89 -12.12 -18.87
C SER A 634 -4.00 -11.29 -19.52
N ARG A 635 -5.20 -11.21 -18.92
CA ARG A 635 -6.34 -10.40 -19.42
C ARG A 635 -6.40 -8.97 -18.88
N SER A 636 -5.33 -8.48 -18.24
CA SER A 636 -5.33 -7.16 -17.59
C SER A 636 -5.37 -5.99 -18.59
N SER A 637 -6.15 -4.96 -18.27
CA SER A 637 -6.27 -3.74 -19.10
C SER A 637 -5.00 -2.88 -19.06
N LEU A 638 -4.83 -1.99 -20.06
CA LEU A 638 -3.74 -1.00 -20.05
C LEU A 638 -3.70 -0.21 -18.75
N HIS A 639 -4.85 0.26 -18.29
CA HIS A 639 -4.98 1.03 -17.06
C HIS A 639 -4.39 0.27 -15.86
N MET A 640 -4.73 -1.02 -15.72
CA MET A 640 -4.18 -1.86 -14.65
C MET A 640 -2.66 -2.05 -14.81
N LEU A 641 -2.17 -2.33 -16.02
CA LEU A 641 -0.75 -2.51 -16.28
C LEU A 641 0.04 -1.22 -15.99
N ALA A 642 -0.47 -0.06 -16.43
CA ALA A 642 0.10 1.25 -16.20
C ALA A 642 0.16 1.60 -14.71
N GLN A 643 -0.96 1.41 -14.00
CA GLN A 643 -1.05 1.64 -12.56
C GLN A 643 -0.07 0.76 -11.79
N ARG A 644 0.05 -0.54 -12.14
CA ARG A 644 1.00 -1.45 -11.51
C ARG A 644 2.45 -1.09 -11.80
N LEU A 645 2.80 -0.68 -13.02
CA LEU A 645 4.16 -0.24 -13.37
C LEU A 645 4.55 1.02 -12.58
N LEU A 646 3.65 2.00 -12.49
CA LEU A 646 3.87 3.23 -11.72
C LEU A 646 3.96 2.94 -10.20
N SER A 647 3.01 2.18 -9.64
CA SER A 647 2.97 1.88 -8.20
C SER A 647 4.18 1.07 -7.73
N SER A 648 4.67 0.16 -8.57
CA SER A 648 5.82 -0.70 -8.27
C SER A 648 7.17 -0.10 -8.70
N LYS A 649 7.16 1.05 -9.40
CA LYS A 649 8.33 1.66 -10.05
C LYS A 649 9.07 0.69 -10.97
N LEU A 650 8.33 -0.28 -11.54
CA LEU A 650 8.90 -1.30 -12.39
C LEU A 650 8.93 -0.87 -13.85
N GLN A 651 9.95 -1.37 -14.55
CA GLN A 651 10.00 -1.26 -16.01
C GLN A 651 9.24 -2.39 -16.69
N ARG A 652 9.02 -3.51 -15.98
CA ARG A 652 8.37 -4.72 -16.48
C ARG A 652 7.57 -5.43 -15.42
N ILE A 653 6.52 -6.12 -15.84
CA ILE A 653 5.64 -6.94 -15.00
C ILE A 653 5.41 -8.30 -15.66
N PHE A 654 5.11 -9.30 -14.84
CA PHE A 654 4.98 -10.69 -15.28
C PHE A 654 3.50 -11.03 -15.46
N LEU A 655 3.16 -11.60 -16.61
CA LEU A 655 1.82 -12.09 -16.85
C LEU A 655 1.71 -13.53 -16.39
N SER A 656 0.74 -13.82 -15.52
CA SER A 656 0.44 -15.19 -15.09
C SER A 656 -0.92 -15.68 -15.61
N SER A 657 -1.00 -17.00 -15.83
CA SER A 657 -2.27 -17.69 -16.03
C SER A 657 -2.96 -17.95 -14.68
N ASP A 658 -4.29 -17.92 -14.67
CA ASP A 658 -5.11 -18.02 -13.44
C ASP A 658 -4.87 -19.30 -12.63
N GLU A 659 -4.51 -20.39 -13.29
CA GLU A 659 -4.57 -21.72 -12.66
C GLU A 659 -3.28 -22.18 -11.98
N ILE A 660 -2.08 -21.71 -12.40
CA ILE A 660 -0.81 -22.37 -12.02
C ILE A 660 0.34 -21.36 -11.74
N ALA A 661 0.06 -20.05 -11.65
CA ALA A 661 1.11 -19.01 -11.54
C ALA A 661 2.21 -19.13 -12.60
N ARG A 662 1.90 -19.75 -13.75
CA ARG A 662 2.81 -19.91 -14.88
C ARG A 662 2.98 -18.56 -15.54
N ILE A 663 4.22 -18.17 -15.77
CA ILE A 663 4.48 -16.95 -16.54
C ILE A 663 4.17 -17.26 -18.01
N VAL A 664 3.16 -16.61 -18.54
CA VAL A 664 2.78 -16.69 -19.95
C VAL A 664 3.46 -15.58 -20.77
N GLY A 665 3.87 -14.49 -20.10
CA GLY A 665 4.49 -13.34 -20.77
C GLY A 665 5.18 -12.36 -19.82
N ILE A 666 5.94 -11.43 -20.40
CA ILE A 666 6.51 -10.28 -19.69
C ILE A 666 6.14 -9.04 -20.51
N VAL A 667 5.60 -8.01 -19.85
CA VAL A 667 5.23 -6.74 -20.48
C VAL A 667 6.09 -5.62 -19.92
N SER A 668 6.68 -4.80 -20.80
CA SER A 668 7.38 -3.58 -20.42
C SER A 668 6.57 -2.31 -20.67
N SER A 669 6.89 -1.23 -19.95
CA SER A 669 6.33 0.11 -20.20
C SER A 669 6.51 0.55 -21.66
N ARG A 670 7.59 0.09 -22.32
CA ARG A 670 7.89 0.39 -23.72
C ARG A 670 6.98 -0.37 -24.68
N ASP A 671 6.70 -1.65 -24.40
CA ASP A 671 5.81 -2.47 -25.26
C ASP A 671 4.39 -1.90 -25.26
N ILE A 672 3.94 -1.47 -24.08
CA ILE A 672 2.69 -0.75 -23.89
C ILE A 672 2.64 0.54 -24.72
N LEU A 673 3.68 1.38 -24.62
CA LEU A 673 3.78 2.63 -25.38
C LEU A 673 3.79 2.38 -26.89
N LEU A 674 4.55 1.38 -27.32
CA LEU A 674 4.65 0.98 -28.73
C LEU A 674 3.29 0.59 -29.29
N GLU A 675 2.54 -0.25 -28.60
CA GLU A 675 1.23 -0.70 -29.08
C GLU A 675 0.24 0.46 -29.19
N VAL A 676 0.30 1.42 -28.26
CA VAL A 676 -0.50 2.64 -28.32
C VAL A 676 -0.09 3.53 -29.50
N LEU A 677 1.20 3.73 -29.73
CA LEU A 677 1.68 4.57 -30.84
C LEU A 677 1.39 3.97 -32.22
N ASP A 678 1.55 2.65 -32.38
CA ASP A 678 1.23 1.91 -33.61
C ASP A 678 -0.28 1.98 -33.97
N GLN A 679 -1.15 2.48 -33.09
CA GLN A 679 -2.57 2.75 -33.38
C GLN A 679 -2.90 4.23 -33.57
N ILE A 680 -2.09 5.12 -32.99
CA ILE A 680 -2.26 6.57 -33.09
C ILE A 680 -1.73 7.10 -34.42
N LEU A 681 -0.59 6.56 -34.87
CA LEU A 681 0.09 6.86 -36.14
C LEU A 681 -0.38 5.89 -37.22
#